data_AF-A0A1F2ZP77-F1
#
_entry.id   AF-A0A1F2ZP77-F1
#
_cell.length_a   1.000
_cell.length_b   1.000
_cell.length_c   1.000
_cell.angle_alpha   90.00
_cell.angle_beta   90.00
_cell.angle_gamma   90.00
#
_symmetry.space_group_name_H-M   'P 1'
#
loop_
_entity.id
_entity.type
_entity.pdbx_description
1 polymer ?
#
loop_
_entity_poly.entity_id
_entity_poly.type
_entity_poly.pdbx_seq_one_letter_code
_entity_poly.pdbx_strand_id
1 'polypeptide(L)'
;MKQFILDRNASSAKGGQRDTLVSCKQAVEEYIMKQDWRINANANTDYSNAGLINNSAGKIIANYWLDSVYSSEEGLAHRHADYHIHDLDCLTGYCAGWSLRVLLDEGFNGVAGKVSSRAPRHFREALGQMSNFLGILQSEWAGAQAFSSFDTYLAPYVFKDKLPFVEIKKAVRQFVYNLNVPARWGQSPFTNITLDVTVPPDLKDNFPTANCIHLFREIDDPELIAEAKKRGVESLEDMTYKHFQKEMELIDIAYYEVMTEGDSHGQPFTFPIPTVNVMEDFNWDSDVAKALFENTAKIGSSYFQNFIGSQYMLNEAGEKVVNPEAYAPHAVRSMCCRLQLDLRELLKRGNGLFGSAEMTGSIGVVTINMARLGYRFKDDMSGLMQELERLMSLAKSTLEKKRNFVQKMYDRGLFPYTKRYLPHFRNHFSTIGVNGMNEMVRNFTNDAYDITDNRGAKMCLDILDFMRIELKKYQEETGHLYNLEATPAEGTTYRFAKEDKKYYPNILQAGFGENIYYTNSTQLPVGFTDDPFEALTLQDSLQCKYTGGTVLHLYMNEKISSGDACKRMVKTVIEKYRLPYITITPVFSVCEDHGYLKGEQPYCPTCQKQTMVWTRVMGYHRPVASFNLGKKGEHSERLHFKEDACGLPLFNQSQRHYTKT
;
A
#
# COMPACT_ATOMS: atom_id res chain seq x y z
N MET A 1 -6.36 -33.57 -17.78
CA MET A 1 -5.29 -33.11 -18.68
C MET A 1 -5.67 -33.28 -20.16
N LYS A 2 -6.06 -34.49 -20.59
CA LYS A 2 -6.58 -34.73 -21.96
C LYS A 2 -7.78 -33.85 -22.33
N GLN A 3 -8.80 -33.75 -21.47
CA GLN A 3 -9.99 -32.95 -21.75
C GLN A 3 -9.68 -31.44 -21.89
N PHE A 4 -8.82 -30.89 -21.04
CA PHE A 4 -8.36 -29.49 -21.11
C PHE A 4 -7.60 -29.19 -22.42
N ILE A 5 -6.77 -30.14 -22.89
CA ILE A 5 -6.07 -30.02 -24.16
C ILE A 5 -7.05 -30.13 -25.34
N LEU A 6 -8.04 -31.02 -25.24
CA LEU A 6 -9.07 -31.22 -26.28
C LEU A 6 -9.99 -30.01 -26.41
N ASP A 7 -10.45 -29.43 -25.30
CA ASP A 7 -11.29 -28.23 -25.29
C ASP A 7 -10.50 -27.00 -25.80
N ARG A 8 -9.18 -26.96 -25.59
CA ARG A 8 -8.28 -25.92 -26.14
C ARG A 8 -8.01 -26.09 -27.64
N ASN A 9 -7.87 -27.33 -28.11
CA ASN A 9 -7.71 -27.58 -29.55
C ASN A 9 -9.00 -27.21 -30.31
N ALA A 10 -10.17 -27.32 -29.67
CA ALA A 10 -11.43 -26.86 -30.26
C ALA A 10 -11.60 -25.33 -30.24
N SER A 11 -11.03 -24.61 -29.27
CA SER A 11 -11.10 -23.14 -29.18
C SER A 11 -9.99 -22.41 -29.96
N SER A 12 -8.77 -22.96 -30.02
CA SER A 12 -7.67 -22.44 -30.85
C SER A 12 -7.94 -22.59 -32.36
N ALA A 13 -8.79 -23.53 -32.76
CA ALA A 13 -9.26 -23.66 -34.14
C ALA A 13 -10.22 -22.53 -34.57
N LYS A 14 -10.75 -21.70 -33.65
CA LYS A 14 -11.72 -20.62 -33.95
C LYS A 14 -11.13 -19.20 -33.93
N GLY A 15 -9.84 -19.02 -33.65
CA GLY A 15 -9.17 -17.73 -33.78
C GLY A 15 -7.66 -17.94 -33.95
N GLY A 16 -7.11 -17.54 -35.10
CA GLY A 16 -5.72 -17.78 -35.50
C GLY A 16 -4.67 -17.01 -34.68
N GLN A 17 -4.65 -17.17 -33.37
CA GLN A 17 -3.69 -16.55 -32.46
C GLN A 17 -2.42 -17.42 -32.42
N ARG A 18 -1.33 -16.94 -33.03
CA ARG A 18 -0.01 -17.59 -32.97
C ARG A 18 0.56 -17.45 -31.56
N ASP A 19 1.13 -18.52 -31.00
CA ASP A 19 1.85 -18.46 -29.73
C ASP A 19 3.00 -17.45 -29.80
N THR A 20 3.17 -16.61 -28.78
CA THR A 20 4.33 -15.70 -28.70
C THR A 20 5.61 -16.51 -28.49
N LEU A 21 6.59 -16.32 -29.38
CA LEU A 21 7.91 -16.93 -29.26
C LEU A 21 8.78 -16.14 -28.28
N VAL A 22 9.27 -16.78 -27.22
CA VAL A 22 10.22 -16.21 -26.27
C VAL A 22 11.60 -16.84 -26.48
N SER A 23 12.61 -16.03 -26.81
CA SER A 23 13.99 -16.49 -26.96
C SER A 23 14.65 -16.70 -25.60
N CYS A 24 15.01 -17.93 -25.26
CA CYS A 24 15.69 -18.26 -24.01
C CYS A 24 17.04 -17.53 -23.88
N LYS A 25 17.81 -17.47 -24.99
CA LYS A 25 19.11 -16.78 -25.03
C LYS A 25 18.93 -15.30 -24.70
N GLN A 26 18.01 -14.63 -25.39
CA GLN A 26 17.76 -13.21 -25.21
C GLN A 26 17.23 -12.90 -23.80
N ALA A 27 16.28 -13.68 -23.29
CA ALA A 27 15.72 -13.47 -21.96
C ALA A 27 16.80 -13.49 -20.85
N VAL A 28 17.78 -14.40 -20.97
CA VAL A 28 18.89 -14.50 -20.03
C VAL A 28 19.95 -13.42 -20.28
N GLU A 29 20.37 -13.21 -21.53
CA GLU A 29 21.41 -12.23 -21.89
C GLU A 29 21.00 -10.80 -21.53
N GLU A 30 19.74 -10.42 -21.75
CA GLU A 30 19.21 -9.10 -21.38
C GLU A 30 19.33 -8.84 -19.87
N TYR A 31 19.09 -9.87 -19.05
CA TYR A 31 19.16 -9.75 -17.59
C TYR A 31 20.62 -9.66 -17.12
N ILE A 32 21.48 -10.60 -17.53
CA ILE A 32 22.90 -10.63 -17.09
C ILE A 32 23.67 -9.37 -17.55
N MET A 33 23.30 -8.81 -18.70
CA MET A 33 23.91 -7.59 -19.24
C MET A 33 23.22 -6.31 -18.74
N LYS A 34 22.19 -6.42 -17.91
CA LYS A 34 21.39 -5.28 -17.39
C LYS A 34 20.81 -4.36 -18.48
N GLN A 35 20.43 -4.94 -19.62
CA GLN A 35 19.95 -4.18 -20.79
C GLN A 35 18.45 -3.84 -20.72
N ASP A 36 17.67 -4.58 -19.94
CA ASP A 36 16.23 -4.35 -19.77
C ASP A 36 15.95 -3.48 -18.54
N TRP A 37 15.35 -2.30 -18.76
CA TRP A 37 14.92 -1.41 -17.68
C TRP A 37 13.97 -2.09 -16.68
N ARG A 38 13.25 -3.14 -17.11
CA ARG A 38 12.33 -3.90 -16.26
C ARG A 38 13.02 -4.59 -15.09
N ILE A 39 14.35 -4.75 -15.13
CA ILE A 39 15.14 -5.24 -14.00
C ILE A 39 14.95 -4.36 -12.77
N ASN A 40 14.77 -3.05 -12.97
CA ASN A 40 14.50 -2.08 -11.90
C ASN A 40 13.03 -1.63 -11.87
N ALA A 41 12.10 -2.34 -12.52
CA ALA A 41 10.68 -1.94 -12.53
C ALA A 41 10.05 -1.92 -11.14
N ASN A 42 10.59 -2.71 -10.21
CA ASN A 42 10.25 -2.77 -8.80
C ASN A 42 11.53 -2.58 -7.98
N ALA A 43 11.63 -1.48 -7.22
CA ALA A 43 12.80 -1.16 -6.41
C ALA A 43 13.03 -2.13 -5.23
N ASN A 44 12.11 -3.06 -4.98
CA ASN A 44 12.27 -4.14 -4.01
C ASN A 44 13.10 -5.32 -4.54
N THR A 45 13.44 -5.34 -5.84
CA THR A 45 14.18 -6.44 -6.48
C THR A 45 15.57 -5.99 -6.91
N ASP A 46 16.60 -6.75 -6.50
CA ASP A 46 17.99 -6.49 -6.89
C ASP A 46 18.51 -7.46 -7.95
N TYR A 47 19.55 -7.03 -8.67
CA TYR A 47 20.29 -7.88 -9.61
C TYR A 47 20.90 -9.07 -8.86
N SER A 48 20.38 -10.27 -9.13
CA SER A 48 20.78 -11.49 -8.45
C SER A 48 20.39 -12.73 -9.25
N ASN A 49 20.91 -13.90 -8.87
CA ASN A 49 20.48 -15.17 -9.48
C ASN A 49 18.97 -15.43 -9.24
N ALA A 50 18.45 -15.07 -8.07
CA ALA A 50 17.02 -15.20 -7.80
C ALA A 50 16.19 -14.25 -8.69
N GLY A 51 16.65 -13.01 -8.85
CA GLY A 51 16.03 -12.04 -9.76
C GLY A 51 16.05 -12.51 -11.23
N LEU A 52 17.10 -13.19 -11.69
CA LEU A 52 17.15 -13.79 -13.04
C LEU A 52 16.05 -14.83 -13.25
N ILE A 53 15.88 -15.74 -12.28
CA ILE A 53 14.87 -16.80 -12.32
C ILE A 53 13.48 -16.17 -12.38
N ASN A 54 13.20 -15.20 -11.50
CA ASN A 54 11.91 -14.53 -11.45
C ASN A 54 11.62 -13.73 -12.72
N ASN A 55 12.60 -12.97 -13.25
CA ASN A 55 12.44 -12.22 -14.49
C ASN A 55 12.12 -13.14 -15.67
N SER A 56 12.83 -14.26 -15.77
CA SER A 56 12.64 -15.25 -16.84
C SER A 56 11.26 -15.92 -16.75
N ALA A 57 10.86 -16.37 -15.56
CA ALA A 57 9.55 -16.96 -15.32
C ALA A 57 8.43 -15.93 -15.58
N GLY A 58 8.61 -14.70 -15.10
CA GLY A 58 7.67 -13.60 -15.27
C GLY A 58 7.40 -13.26 -16.74
N LYS A 59 8.45 -13.21 -17.58
CA LYS A 59 8.29 -13.02 -19.04
C LYS A 59 7.42 -14.10 -19.68
N ILE A 60 7.57 -15.36 -19.25
CA ILE A 60 6.79 -16.48 -19.77
C ILE A 60 5.33 -16.39 -19.30
N ILE A 61 5.12 -16.18 -18.01
CA ILE A 61 3.79 -16.10 -17.41
C ILE A 61 3.00 -14.91 -17.97
N ALA A 62 3.65 -13.77 -18.19
CA ALA A 62 3.01 -12.59 -18.77
C ALA A 62 2.48 -12.84 -20.19
N ASN A 63 3.25 -13.53 -21.04
CA ASN A 63 2.75 -13.87 -22.38
C ASN A 63 1.67 -14.95 -22.31
N TYR A 64 1.74 -15.90 -21.36
CA TYR A 64 0.65 -16.85 -21.15
C TYR A 64 -0.68 -16.14 -20.80
N TRP A 65 -0.66 -15.13 -19.92
CA TRP A 65 -1.84 -14.31 -19.66
C TRP A 65 -2.39 -13.66 -20.93
N LEU A 66 -1.52 -12.95 -21.67
CA LEU A 66 -1.89 -12.16 -22.84
C LEU A 66 -2.38 -13.00 -24.02
N ASP A 67 -1.82 -14.21 -24.18
CA ASP A 67 -2.09 -15.05 -25.35
C ASP A 67 -3.15 -16.13 -25.08
N SER A 68 -3.30 -16.57 -23.83
CA SER A 68 -4.18 -17.70 -23.47
C SER A 68 -5.37 -17.34 -22.58
N VAL A 69 -5.30 -16.25 -21.81
CA VAL A 69 -6.36 -15.87 -20.86
C VAL A 69 -7.13 -14.65 -21.34
N TYR A 70 -6.42 -13.64 -21.83
CA TYR A 70 -7.00 -12.41 -22.33
C TYR A 70 -7.33 -12.51 -23.83
N SER A 71 -8.29 -11.70 -24.27
CA SER A 71 -8.58 -11.58 -25.70
C SER A 71 -7.47 -10.80 -26.41
N SER A 72 -7.39 -10.93 -27.73
CA SER A 72 -6.42 -10.18 -28.53
C SER A 72 -6.53 -8.67 -28.32
N GLU A 73 -7.75 -8.13 -28.16
CA GLU A 73 -7.97 -6.71 -27.91
C GLU A 73 -7.38 -6.25 -26.56
N GLU A 74 -7.64 -7.00 -25.49
CA GLU A 74 -7.09 -6.74 -24.16
C GLU A 74 -5.55 -6.82 -24.17
N GLY A 75 -5.03 -7.86 -24.82
CA GLY A 75 -3.58 -8.05 -24.98
C GLY A 75 -2.93 -6.91 -25.76
N LEU A 76 -3.56 -6.45 -26.84
CA LEU A 76 -3.07 -5.33 -27.65
C LEU A 76 -3.12 -4.00 -26.89
N ALA A 77 -4.22 -3.69 -26.22
CA ALA A 77 -4.32 -2.46 -25.43
C ALA A 77 -3.24 -2.41 -24.33
N HIS A 78 -2.88 -3.55 -23.72
CA HIS A 78 -1.76 -3.63 -22.79
C HIS A 78 -0.45 -3.36 -23.53
N ARG A 79 -0.17 -4.13 -24.59
CA ARG A 79 1.10 -4.06 -25.35
C ARG A 79 1.34 -2.67 -25.95
N HIS A 80 0.29 -1.99 -26.42
CA HIS A 80 0.36 -0.63 -26.94
C HIS A 80 0.40 0.44 -25.86
N ALA A 81 0.17 0.08 -24.60
CA ALA A 81 0.13 1.01 -23.46
C ALA A 81 -1.06 1.99 -23.47
N ASP A 82 -2.21 1.58 -24.00
CA ASP A 82 -3.49 2.30 -23.82
C ASP A 82 -3.96 2.18 -22.35
N TYR A 83 -3.69 1.02 -21.76
CA TYR A 83 -3.83 0.73 -20.34
C TYR A 83 -2.73 -0.25 -19.91
N HIS A 84 -2.58 -0.46 -18.61
CA HIS A 84 -1.62 -1.37 -18.02
C HIS A 84 -2.31 -2.38 -17.13
N ILE A 85 -2.07 -3.66 -17.38
CA ILE A 85 -2.51 -4.77 -16.54
C ILE A 85 -1.34 -5.07 -15.60
N HIS A 86 -1.55 -4.92 -14.30
CA HIS A 86 -0.50 -5.11 -13.31
C HIS A 86 -0.26 -6.60 -13.02
N ASP A 87 0.98 -6.89 -12.62
CA ASP A 87 1.44 -8.20 -12.11
C ASP A 87 1.19 -9.38 -13.05
N LEU A 88 1.41 -9.15 -14.35
CA LEU A 88 1.35 -10.22 -15.35
C LEU A 88 2.46 -11.26 -15.20
N ASP A 89 3.51 -10.95 -14.45
CA ASP A 89 4.59 -11.89 -14.14
C ASP A 89 4.18 -13.01 -13.18
N CYS A 90 3.04 -12.86 -12.50
CA CYS A 90 2.52 -13.85 -11.56
C CYS A 90 1.18 -14.42 -12.04
N LEU A 91 1.00 -15.74 -11.92
CA LEU A 91 -0.24 -16.42 -12.32
C LEU A 91 -1.24 -16.48 -11.16
N THR A 92 -1.54 -15.33 -10.54
CA THR A 92 -2.35 -15.24 -9.31
C THR A 92 -3.06 -13.88 -9.18
N GLY A 93 -3.77 -13.66 -8.06
CA GLY A 93 -4.38 -12.39 -7.68
C GLY A 93 -3.36 -11.32 -7.28
N TYR A 94 -3.82 -10.09 -7.05
CA TYR A 94 -2.94 -8.97 -6.72
C TYR A 94 -2.52 -9.00 -5.25
N CYS A 95 -3.38 -8.57 -4.32
CA CYS A 95 -3.03 -8.46 -2.90
C CYS A 95 -4.11 -9.10 -2.01
N ALA A 96 -3.71 -9.44 -0.78
CA ALA A 96 -4.60 -10.01 0.21
C ALA A 96 -4.20 -9.55 1.63
N GLY A 97 -5.21 -9.17 2.41
CA GLY A 97 -5.10 -9.09 3.86
C GLY A 97 -5.75 -10.30 4.52
N TRP A 98 -5.23 -10.65 5.69
CA TRP A 98 -5.48 -11.91 6.36
C TRP A 98 -6.01 -11.70 7.77
N SER A 99 -6.86 -12.62 8.23
CA SER A 99 -7.31 -12.62 9.61
C SER A 99 -6.21 -13.12 10.53
N LEU A 100 -5.58 -12.19 11.26
CA LEU A 100 -4.63 -12.54 12.31
C LEU A 100 -5.32 -13.36 13.40
N ARG A 101 -6.59 -13.07 13.70
CA ARG A 101 -7.39 -13.86 14.64
C ARG A 101 -7.46 -15.34 14.24
N VAL A 102 -7.76 -15.65 12.97
CA VAL A 102 -7.81 -17.05 12.50
C VAL A 102 -6.44 -17.73 12.64
N LEU A 103 -5.35 -17.03 12.29
CA LEU A 103 -4.00 -17.58 12.46
C LEU A 103 -3.67 -17.86 13.93
N LEU A 104 -4.03 -16.96 14.84
CA LEU A 104 -3.80 -17.12 16.28
C LEU A 104 -4.72 -18.16 16.91
N ASP A 105 -5.95 -18.30 16.42
CA ASP A 105 -6.91 -19.25 16.96
C ASP A 105 -6.64 -20.69 16.49
N GLU A 106 -6.21 -20.86 15.25
CA GLU A 106 -6.08 -22.19 14.64
C GLU A 106 -4.62 -22.64 14.48
N GLY A 107 -3.67 -21.70 14.38
CA GLY A 107 -2.28 -21.94 14.02
C GLY A 107 -2.05 -22.07 12.52
N PHE A 108 -0.78 -22.11 12.10
CA PHE A 108 -0.39 -22.24 10.70
C PHE A 108 -0.35 -23.70 10.21
N ASN A 109 -1.42 -24.21 9.61
CA ASN A 109 -1.63 -25.63 9.31
C ASN A 109 -2.54 -25.88 8.10
N GLY A 110 -3.04 -27.12 7.95
CA GLY A 110 -4.15 -27.44 7.05
C GLY A 110 -3.77 -27.72 5.60
N VAL A 111 -2.48 -27.75 5.27
CA VAL A 111 -1.99 -28.15 3.94
C VAL A 111 -1.36 -29.54 4.01
N ALA A 112 -1.92 -30.48 3.24
CA ALA A 112 -1.48 -31.88 3.25
C ALA A 112 -0.01 -32.03 2.83
N GLY A 113 0.74 -32.86 3.56
CA GLY A 113 2.17 -33.10 3.29
C GLY A 113 3.10 -31.93 3.64
N LYS A 114 2.59 -30.90 4.32
CA LYS A 114 3.37 -29.77 4.85
C LYS A 114 3.36 -29.77 6.37
N VAL A 115 4.40 -29.18 6.96
CA VAL A 115 4.47 -28.98 8.41
C VAL A 115 3.27 -28.14 8.85
N SER A 116 2.67 -28.54 9.97
CA SER A 116 1.51 -27.88 10.56
C SER A 116 1.82 -27.46 11.99
N SER A 117 1.51 -26.21 12.32
CA SER A 117 1.59 -25.63 13.65
C SER A 117 0.21 -25.64 14.33
N ARG A 118 0.21 -25.84 15.65
CA ARG A 118 -0.96 -25.59 16.49
C ARG A 118 -1.11 -24.08 16.72
N ALA A 119 -2.27 -23.66 17.23
CA ALA A 119 -2.46 -22.30 17.74
C ALA A 119 -1.28 -21.89 18.66
N PRO A 120 -0.62 -20.75 18.40
CA PRO A 120 0.48 -20.29 19.24
C PRO A 120 0.00 -20.09 20.67
N ARG A 121 0.85 -20.43 21.66
CA ARG A 121 0.54 -20.22 23.08
C ARG A 121 1.40 -19.12 23.70
N HIS A 122 2.46 -18.69 23.02
CA HIS A 122 3.38 -17.67 23.51
C HIS A 122 3.60 -16.55 22.49
N PHE A 123 3.94 -15.35 22.96
CA PHE A 123 4.13 -14.16 22.11
C PHE A 123 5.16 -14.39 20.99
N ARG A 124 6.28 -15.05 21.30
CA ARG A 124 7.31 -15.39 20.31
C ARG A 124 6.83 -16.42 19.29
N GLU A 125 6.00 -17.37 19.69
CA GLU A 125 5.41 -18.35 18.78
C GLU A 125 4.43 -17.68 17.82
N ALA A 126 3.60 -16.75 18.31
CA ALA A 126 2.68 -15.98 17.50
C ALA A 126 3.43 -15.20 16.41
N LEU A 127 4.44 -14.41 16.79
CA LEU A 127 5.28 -13.66 15.84
C LEU A 127 6.01 -14.58 14.85
N GLY A 128 6.52 -15.73 15.30
CA GLY A 128 7.18 -16.71 14.44
C GLY A 128 6.23 -17.30 13.40
N GLN A 129 5.00 -17.66 13.80
CA GLN A 129 3.97 -18.13 12.86
C GLN A 129 3.55 -17.03 11.88
N MET A 130 3.45 -15.77 12.33
CA MET A 130 3.14 -14.63 11.46
C MET A 130 4.22 -14.40 10.39
N SER A 131 5.50 -14.42 10.75
CA SER A 131 6.60 -14.29 9.77
C SER A 131 6.55 -15.41 8.73
N ASN A 132 6.36 -16.66 9.16
CA ASN A 132 6.24 -17.81 8.26
C ASN A 132 5.01 -17.70 7.35
N PHE A 133 3.88 -17.27 7.91
CA PHE A 133 2.65 -17.07 7.16
C PHE A 133 2.86 -16.03 6.05
N LEU A 134 3.29 -14.82 6.39
CA LEU A 134 3.48 -13.73 5.42
C LEU A 134 4.52 -14.10 4.36
N GLY A 135 5.62 -14.74 4.77
CA GLY A 135 6.67 -15.19 3.85
C GLY A 135 6.21 -16.26 2.85
N ILE A 136 5.34 -17.19 3.26
CA ILE A 136 4.79 -18.21 2.35
C ILE A 136 3.70 -17.64 1.45
N LEU A 137 2.77 -16.86 1.99
CA LEU A 137 1.65 -16.32 1.22
C LEU A 137 2.09 -15.30 0.16
N GLN A 138 3.25 -14.65 0.35
CA GLN A 138 3.93 -13.87 -0.70
C GLN A 138 4.21 -14.68 -1.98
N SER A 139 4.29 -16.02 -1.90
CA SER A 139 4.50 -16.87 -3.08
C SER A 139 3.21 -17.29 -3.78
N GLU A 140 2.05 -17.06 -3.15
CA GLU A 140 0.74 -17.34 -3.73
C GLU A 140 0.02 -16.07 -4.23
N TRP A 141 0.58 -14.89 -3.98
CA TRP A 141 0.02 -13.57 -4.36
C TRP A 141 1.11 -12.66 -4.91
N ALA A 142 0.78 -11.74 -5.81
CA ALA A 142 1.78 -10.88 -6.43
C ALA A 142 2.22 -9.70 -5.55
N GLY A 143 1.27 -9.12 -4.81
CA GLY A 143 1.41 -7.87 -4.07
C GLY A 143 1.46 -8.05 -2.55
N ALA A 144 1.01 -7.01 -1.85
CA ALA A 144 1.16 -6.91 -0.40
C ALA A 144 0.34 -7.95 0.37
N GLN A 145 0.93 -8.43 1.47
CA GLN A 145 0.33 -9.31 2.48
C GLN A 145 0.15 -8.54 3.79
N ALA A 146 -1.08 -8.43 4.29
CA ALA A 146 -1.37 -7.57 5.44
C ALA A 146 -2.02 -8.30 6.61
N PHE A 147 -1.68 -7.87 7.83
CA PHE A 147 -2.45 -8.14 9.04
C PHE A 147 -3.00 -6.83 9.61
N SER A 148 -4.24 -6.85 10.11
CA SER A 148 -4.83 -5.75 10.87
C SER A 148 -4.83 -6.04 12.37
N SER A 149 -4.91 -4.99 13.19
CA SER A 149 -5.00 -5.08 14.66
C SER A 149 -3.86 -5.88 15.28
N PHE A 150 -2.63 -5.63 14.81
CA PHE A 150 -1.43 -6.37 15.18
C PHE A 150 -1.15 -6.32 16.69
N ASP A 151 -1.17 -5.12 17.24
CA ASP A 151 -1.03 -4.79 18.65
C ASP A 151 -2.17 -5.37 19.50
N THR A 152 -3.42 -5.12 19.10
CA THR A 152 -4.61 -5.59 19.82
C THR A 152 -4.62 -7.12 19.96
N TYR A 153 -4.35 -7.85 18.88
CA TYR A 153 -4.40 -9.32 18.88
C TYR A 153 -3.23 -9.96 19.61
N LEU A 154 -2.08 -9.29 19.69
CA LEU A 154 -0.88 -9.83 20.35
C LEU A 154 -0.76 -9.45 21.83
N ALA A 155 -1.39 -8.36 22.27
CA ALA A 155 -1.34 -7.88 23.64
C ALA A 155 -1.70 -8.93 24.72
N PRO A 156 -2.72 -9.79 24.54
CA PRO A 156 -3.03 -10.86 25.50
C PRO A 156 -1.88 -11.84 25.74
N TYR A 157 -1.04 -12.10 24.73
CA TYR A 157 0.12 -13.00 24.86
C TYR A 157 1.22 -12.37 25.71
N VAL A 158 1.44 -11.06 25.59
CA VAL A 158 2.40 -10.32 26.42
C VAL A 158 1.98 -10.36 27.89
N PHE A 159 0.69 -10.15 28.17
CA PHE A 159 0.13 -10.27 29.51
C PHE A 159 0.28 -11.68 30.07
N LYS A 160 -0.17 -12.69 29.30
CA LYS A 160 -0.12 -14.10 29.68
C LYS A 160 1.29 -14.57 30.00
N ASP A 161 2.26 -14.17 29.19
CA ASP A 161 3.65 -14.60 29.32
C ASP A 161 4.44 -13.72 30.32
N LYS A 162 3.79 -12.71 30.94
CA LYS A 162 4.39 -11.77 31.90
C LYS A 162 5.69 -11.14 31.39
N LEU A 163 5.71 -10.78 30.11
CA LEU A 163 6.96 -10.40 29.44
C LEU A 163 7.45 -9.02 29.88
N PRO A 164 8.74 -8.89 30.29
CA PRO A 164 9.35 -7.58 30.45
C PRO A 164 9.58 -6.92 29.09
N PHE A 165 9.58 -5.59 29.05
CA PHE A 165 9.75 -4.81 27.81
C PHE A 165 10.96 -5.24 26.95
N VAL A 166 12.08 -5.58 27.59
CA VAL A 166 13.29 -6.05 26.89
C VAL A 166 13.02 -7.30 26.04
N GLU A 167 12.22 -8.24 26.53
CA GLU A 167 11.90 -9.46 25.78
C GLU A 167 10.85 -9.21 24.69
N ILE A 168 9.91 -8.29 24.92
CA ILE A 168 8.99 -7.81 23.88
C ILE A 168 9.79 -7.22 22.72
N LYS A 169 10.70 -6.28 23.02
CA LYS A 169 11.56 -5.63 22.02
C LYS A 169 12.45 -6.61 21.26
N LYS A 170 13.03 -7.62 21.92
CA LYS A 170 13.81 -8.67 21.23
C LYS A 170 12.95 -9.51 20.29
N ALA A 171 11.74 -9.87 20.71
CA ALA A 171 10.83 -10.66 19.89
C ALA A 171 10.31 -9.87 18.67
N VAL A 172 9.95 -8.60 18.87
CA VAL A 172 9.57 -7.69 17.78
C VAL A 172 10.74 -7.45 16.82
N ARG A 173 11.96 -7.26 17.33
CA ARG A 173 13.16 -7.17 16.48
C ARG A 173 13.32 -8.42 15.62
N GLN A 174 13.23 -9.60 16.21
CA GLN A 174 13.33 -10.86 15.46
C GLN A 174 12.27 -10.93 14.34
N PHE A 175 11.03 -10.52 14.63
CA PHE A 175 9.95 -10.46 13.64
C PHE A 175 10.27 -9.50 12.48
N VAL A 176 10.71 -8.27 12.78
CA VAL A 176 11.06 -7.25 11.76
C VAL A 176 12.22 -7.74 10.89
N TYR A 177 13.29 -8.28 11.48
CA TYR A 177 14.41 -8.81 10.71
C TYR A 177 14.00 -9.94 9.76
N ASN A 178 13.16 -10.88 10.23
CA ASN A 178 12.67 -11.98 9.40
C ASN A 178 11.87 -11.50 8.17
N LEU A 179 11.26 -10.32 8.23
CA LEU A 179 10.50 -9.74 7.11
C LEU A 179 11.34 -8.86 6.19
N ASN A 180 12.58 -8.51 6.56
CA ASN A 180 13.46 -7.68 5.73
C ASN A 180 14.64 -8.44 5.13
N VAL A 181 14.98 -9.63 5.63
CA VAL A 181 16.02 -10.47 5.03
C VAL A 181 15.42 -11.26 3.85
N PRO A 182 15.85 -11.01 2.60
CA PRO A 182 15.27 -11.66 1.44
C PRO A 182 15.60 -13.16 1.44
N ALA A 183 14.57 -13.98 1.22
CA ALA A 183 14.72 -15.42 1.10
C ALA A 183 15.06 -15.84 -0.36
N ARG A 184 14.83 -17.12 -0.69
CA ARG A 184 15.16 -17.76 -1.99
C ARG A 184 14.70 -16.99 -3.25
N TRP A 185 13.67 -16.16 -3.13
CA TRP A 185 13.10 -15.39 -4.24
C TRP A 185 13.79 -14.03 -4.47
N GLY A 186 14.79 -13.66 -3.68
CA GLY A 186 15.61 -12.46 -3.91
C GLY A 186 14.92 -11.12 -3.59
N GLN A 187 13.73 -11.17 -3.00
CA GLN A 187 12.94 -10.01 -2.58
C GLN A 187 12.37 -10.27 -1.18
N SER A 188 12.36 -9.25 -0.34
CA SER A 188 11.71 -9.30 0.98
C SER A 188 10.19 -9.18 0.79
N PRO A 189 9.39 -9.95 1.55
CA PRO A 189 7.95 -9.97 1.36
C PRO A 189 7.37 -8.57 1.58
N PHE A 190 6.50 -8.15 0.66
CA PHE A 190 5.80 -6.88 0.79
C PHE A 190 4.73 -7.04 1.86
N THR A 191 5.01 -6.54 3.06
CA THR A 191 4.13 -6.75 4.21
C THR A 191 3.66 -5.44 4.83
N ASN A 192 2.43 -5.45 5.32
CA ASN A 192 1.81 -4.35 6.03
C ASN A 192 1.24 -4.84 7.37
N ILE A 193 1.33 -3.99 8.39
CA ILE A 193 0.60 -4.19 9.65
C ILE A 193 -0.20 -2.94 9.97
N THR A 194 -1.38 -3.12 10.57
CA THR A 194 -2.14 -2.02 11.17
C THR A 194 -1.97 -2.05 12.68
N LEU A 195 -1.63 -0.89 13.25
CA LEU A 195 -1.56 -0.64 14.68
C LEU A 195 -2.81 0.17 15.06
N ASP A 196 -3.59 -0.35 16.00
CA ASP A 196 -4.79 0.31 16.50
C ASP A 196 -4.44 1.42 17.50
N VAL A 197 -3.35 1.25 18.27
CA VAL A 197 -2.83 2.12 19.35
C VAL A 197 -3.78 2.20 20.55
N THR A 198 -5.07 2.37 20.31
CA THR A 198 -6.15 2.28 21.29
C THR A 198 -7.01 1.06 20.95
N VAL A 199 -7.44 0.30 21.96
CA VAL A 199 -8.31 -0.87 21.76
C VAL A 199 -9.54 -0.44 20.92
N PRO A 200 -9.74 -1.02 19.72
CA PRO A 200 -10.77 -0.53 18.83
C PRO A 200 -12.18 -0.94 19.31
N PRO A 201 -13.21 -0.09 19.10
CA PRO A 201 -14.55 -0.32 19.64
C PRO A 201 -15.21 -1.64 19.24
N ASP A 202 -14.91 -2.18 18.06
CA ASP A 202 -15.45 -3.44 17.53
C ASP A 202 -14.78 -4.69 18.11
N LEU A 203 -13.59 -4.56 18.70
CA LEU A 203 -12.87 -5.67 19.34
C LEU A 203 -12.90 -5.62 20.86
N LYS A 204 -13.14 -4.47 21.49
CA LYS A 204 -12.98 -4.27 22.94
C LYS A 204 -13.66 -5.32 23.84
N ASP A 205 -14.84 -5.79 23.45
CA ASP A 205 -15.65 -6.76 24.20
C ASP A 205 -15.48 -8.20 23.71
N ASN A 206 -14.67 -8.42 22.67
CA ASN A 206 -14.29 -9.76 22.23
C ASN A 206 -13.22 -10.32 23.17
N PHE A 207 -13.24 -11.63 23.40
CA PHE A 207 -12.20 -12.31 24.17
C PHE A 207 -11.12 -12.91 23.26
N PRO A 208 -9.86 -12.98 23.73
CA PRO A 208 -8.79 -13.62 22.97
C PRO A 208 -8.97 -15.14 22.91
N THR A 209 -8.74 -15.73 21.73
CA THR A 209 -9.01 -17.15 21.48
C THR A 209 -7.78 -17.94 21.05
N ALA A 210 -7.72 -19.21 21.48
CA ALA A 210 -6.82 -20.22 20.93
C ALA A 210 -7.50 -21.59 20.97
N ASN A 211 -7.70 -22.21 19.80
CA ASN A 211 -8.54 -23.38 19.55
C ASN A 211 -10.03 -23.17 19.88
N CYS A 212 -10.59 -22.03 19.46
CA CYS A 212 -11.99 -21.64 19.67
C CYS A 212 -12.43 -21.56 21.16
N ILE A 213 -11.48 -21.53 22.08
CA ILE A 213 -11.69 -21.33 23.51
C ILE A 213 -10.90 -20.11 23.98
N HIS A 214 -11.23 -19.59 25.16
CA HIS A 214 -10.52 -18.47 25.77
C HIS A 214 -9.02 -18.76 25.88
N LEU A 215 -8.16 -17.81 25.49
CA LEU A 215 -6.69 -17.97 25.53
C LEU A 215 -6.17 -18.31 26.93
N PHE A 216 -6.87 -17.83 27.95
CA PHE A 216 -6.55 -18.04 29.36
C PHE A 216 -7.28 -19.21 30.02
N ARG A 217 -8.05 -19.99 29.26
CA ARG A 217 -8.70 -21.18 29.79
C ARG A 217 -7.65 -22.15 30.33
N GLU A 218 -7.95 -22.75 31.48
CA GLU A 218 -7.06 -23.68 32.19
C GLU A 218 -5.75 -23.06 32.70
N ILE A 219 -5.65 -21.73 32.76
CA ILE A 219 -4.54 -21.03 33.41
C ILE A 219 -4.95 -20.69 34.86
N ASP A 220 -4.23 -21.26 35.82
CA ASP A 220 -4.36 -20.97 37.25
C ASP A 220 -3.06 -20.34 37.76
N ASP A 221 -2.85 -19.05 37.43
CA ASP A 221 -1.71 -18.25 37.88
C ASP A 221 -2.19 -17.17 38.86
N PRO A 222 -1.82 -17.26 40.16
CA PRO A 222 -2.25 -16.30 41.17
C PRO A 222 -1.88 -14.83 40.86
N GLU A 223 -0.75 -14.59 40.20
CA GLU A 223 -0.32 -13.24 39.85
C GLU A 223 -1.18 -12.66 38.73
N LEU A 224 -1.48 -13.47 37.71
CA LEU A 224 -2.36 -13.04 36.61
C LEU A 224 -3.79 -12.81 37.11
N ILE A 225 -4.32 -13.68 37.98
CA ILE A 225 -5.64 -13.51 38.58
C ILE A 225 -5.69 -12.23 39.42
N ALA A 226 -4.67 -11.97 40.24
CA ALA A 226 -4.59 -10.74 41.02
C ALA A 226 -4.55 -9.49 40.12
N GLU A 227 -3.83 -9.55 39.00
CA GLU A 227 -3.77 -8.45 38.03
C GLU A 227 -5.10 -8.27 37.28
N ALA A 228 -5.77 -9.36 36.90
CA ALA A 228 -7.10 -9.34 36.29
C ALA A 228 -8.14 -8.69 37.23
N LYS A 229 -8.07 -8.98 38.53
CA LYS A 229 -8.89 -8.32 39.57
C LYS A 229 -8.64 -6.81 39.66
N LYS A 230 -7.39 -6.36 39.57
CA LYS A 230 -7.08 -4.92 39.48
C LYS A 230 -7.65 -4.27 38.23
N ARG A 231 -7.80 -5.04 37.15
CA ARG A 231 -8.41 -4.61 35.87
C ARG A 231 -9.94 -4.75 35.86
N GLY A 232 -10.55 -5.14 36.98
CA GLY A 232 -12.00 -5.12 37.18
C GLY A 232 -12.74 -6.42 36.83
N VAL A 233 -12.04 -7.55 36.74
CA VAL A 233 -12.66 -8.86 36.46
C VAL A 233 -12.25 -9.93 37.48
N GLU A 234 -13.13 -10.88 37.79
CA GLU A 234 -12.89 -11.87 38.84
C GLU A 234 -12.07 -13.07 38.37
N SER A 235 -12.21 -13.46 37.10
CA SER A 235 -11.48 -14.57 36.50
C SER A 235 -10.72 -14.15 35.24
N LEU A 236 -9.70 -14.94 34.87
CA LEU A 236 -8.97 -14.70 33.62
C LEU A 236 -9.84 -14.92 32.37
N GLU A 237 -10.88 -15.77 32.45
CA GLU A 237 -11.79 -16.04 31.34
C GLU A 237 -12.82 -14.91 31.10
N ASP A 238 -12.91 -13.94 32.03
CA ASP A 238 -13.71 -12.72 31.87
C ASP A 238 -12.94 -11.59 31.13
N MET A 239 -11.65 -11.79 30.84
CA MET A 239 -10.81 -10.77 30.21
C MET A 239 -11.08 -10.66 28.70
N THR A 240 -11.62 -9.52 28.28
CA THR A 240 -11.72 -9.11 26.86
C THR A 240 -10.58 -8.17 26.43
N TYR A 241 -10.48 -7.85 25.13
CA TYR A 241 -9.40 -7.00 24.59
C TYR A 241 -9.25 -5.64 25.29
N LYS A 242 -10.33 -5.05 25.82
CA LYS A 242 -10.29 -3.78 26.57
C LYS A 242 -9.37 -3.79 27.79
N HIS A 243 -9.06 -4.96 28.33
CA HIS A 243 -8.22 -5.08 29.51
C HIS A 243 -6.71 -5.08 29.19
N PHE A 244 -6.29 -5.05 27.91
CA PHE A 244 -4.89 -5.22 27.50
C PHE A 244 -4.24 -3.97 26.87
N GLN A 245 -4.82 -2.78 27.10
CA GLN A 245 -4.29 -1.51 26.57
C GLN A 245 -2.80 -1.29 26.91
N LYS A 246 -2.40 -1.60 28.15
CA LYS A 246 -1.00 -1.47 28.60
C LYS A 246 -0.05 -2.34 27.77
N GLU A 247 -0.46 -3.57 27.44
CA GLU A 247 0.37 -4.47 26.66
C GLU A 247 0.42 -4.08 25.17
N MET A 248 -0.64 -3.49 24.62
CA MET A 248 -0.61 -2.88 23.28
C MET A 248 0.44 -1.76 23.22
N GLU A 249 0.43 -0.85 24.18
CA GLU A 249 1.38 0.27 24.25
C GLU A 249 2.84 -0.22 24.28
N LEU A 250 3.13 -1.28 25.05
CA LEU A 250 4.46 -1.88 25.10
C LEU A 250 4.91 -2.48 23.75
N ILE A 251 3.98 -3.10 23.01
CA ILE A 251 4.25 -3.64 21.67
C ILE A 251 4.55 -2.49 20.69
N ASP A 252 3.74 -1.44 20.70
CA ASP A 252 3.89 -0.29 19.80
C ASP A 252 5.19 0.46 20.03
N ILE A 253 5.53 0.73 21.30
CA ILE A 253 6.80 1.37 21.67
C ILE A 253 7.97 0.48 21.22
N ALA A 254 7.93 -0.82 21.50
CA ALA A 254 8.97 -1.76 21.08
C ALA A 254 9.14 -1.79 19.56
N TYR A 255 8.03 -1.75 18.81
CA TYR A 255 8.03 -1.73 17.35
C TYR A 255 8.67 -0.44 16.81
N TYR A 256 8.26 0.73 17.28
CA TYR A 256 8.81 2.00 16.82
C TYR A 256 10.26 2.21 17.23
N GLU A 257 10.68 1.73 18.40
CA GLU A 257 12.10 1.75 18.77
C GLU A 257 12.94 0.91 17.79
N VAL A 258 12.51 -0.31 17.46
CA VAL A 258 13.20 -1.18 16.48
C VAL A 258 13.26 -0.51 15.11
N MET A 259 12.15 0.05 14.62
CA MET A 259 12.08 0.73 13.33
C MET A 259 12.93 2.02 13.29
N THR A 260 13.16 2.67 14.44
CA THR A 260 13.96 3.91 14.54
C THR A 260 15.46 3.64 14.62
N GLU A 261 15.84 2.54 15.26
CA GLU A 261 17.22 2.08 15.35
C GLU A 261 17.76 1.63 14.00
N GLY A 262 16.98 0.86 13.24
CA GLY A 262 17.41 0.30 11.96
C GLY A 262 18.25 -0.97 12.09
N ASP A 263 18.94 -1.33 11.01
CA ASP A 263 19.85 -2.47 10.97
C ASP A 263 21.18 -2.19 11.71
N SER A 264 22.17 -3.09 11.59
CA SER A 264 23.48 -2.91 12.23
C SER A 264 24.26 -1.66 11.81
N HIS A 265 23.89 -1.05 10.68
CA HIS A 265 24.47 0.20 10.16
C HIS A 265 23.50 1.38 10.29
N GLY A 266 22.37 1.20 10.97
CA GLY A 266 21.31 2.20 11.10
C GLY A 266 20.52 2.43 9.81
N GLN A 267 20.55 1.49 8.86
CA GLN A 267 19.68 1.52 7.68
C GLN A 267 18.23 1.28 8.10
N PRO A 268 17.26 1.97 7.46
CA PRO A 268 15.85 1.79 7.77
C PRO A 268 15.38 0.38 7.38
N PHE A 269 14.48 -0.20 8.17
CA PHE A 269 13.68 -1.34 7.73
C PHE A 269 12.57 -0.87 6.79
N THR A 270 12.37 -1.59 5.69
CA THR A 270 11.30 -1.31 4.73
C THR A 270 9.97 -1.92 5.18
N PHE A 271 10.02 -3.10 5.81
CA PHE A 271 8.86 -3.90 6.17
C PHE A 271 8.82 -4.31 7.66
N PRO A 272 7.67 -4.71 8.20
CA PRO A 272 6.36 -4.43 7.64
C PRO A 272 6.11 -2.91 7.63
N ILE A 273 5.30 -2.45 6.71
CA ILE A 273 4.90 -1.04 6.67
C ILE A 273 3.82 -0.84 7.75
N PRO A 274 4.03 0.05 8.75
CA PRO A 274 3.03 0.32 9.76
C PRO A 274 2.00 1.33 9.25
N THR A 275 0.72 0.98 9.42
CA THR A 275 -0.41 1.89 9.28
C THR A 275 -0.99 2.17 10.66
N VAL A 276 -1.15 3.45 11.01
CA VAL A 276 -1.72 3.90 12.28
C VAL A 276 -3.08 4.50 12.04
N ASN A 277 -4.08 3.98 12.74
CA ASN A 277 -5.43 4.52 12.74
C ASN A 277 -5.49 5.72 13.69
N VAL A 278 -5.72 6.93 13.15
CA VAL A 278 -5.85 8.13 13.98
C VAL A 278 -7.32 8.44 14.18
N MET A 279 -7.86 7.96 15.31
CA MET A 279 -9.23 8.14 15.76
C MET A 279 -9.36 9.36 16.69
N GLU A 280 -10.60 9.77 17.01
CA GLU A 280 -10.86 10.92 17.90
C GLU A 280 -10.29 10.75 19.31
N ASP A 281 -10.18 9.51 19.78
CA ASP A 281 -9.64 9.13 21.09
C ASP A 281 -8.12 8.89 21.09
N PHE A 282 -7.43 9.18 19.98
CA PHE A 282 -5.98 9.03 19.88
C PHE A 282 -5.25 9.91 20.92
N ASN A 283 -4.51 9.29 21.83
CA ASN A 283 -3.76 9.99 22.86
C ASN A 283 -2.42 10.54 22.32
N TRP A 284 -2.45 11.79 21.87
CA TRP A 284 -1.32 12.53 21.30
C TRP A 284 -0.13 12.75 22.26
N ASP A 285 -0.33 12.59 23.57
CA ASP A 285 0.70 12.86 24.59
C ASP A 285 1.14 11.57 25.32
N SER A 286 0.80 10.41 24.76
CA SER A 286 1.26 9.09 25.23
C SER A 286 2.73 8.81 24.89
N ASP A 287 3.34 7.87 25.61
CA ASP A 287 4.68 7.34 25.28
C ASP A 287 4.69 6.64 23.91
N VAL A 288 3.58 6.02 23.50
CA VAL A 288 3.41 5.48 22.14
C VAL A 288 3.48 6.59 21.11
N ALA A 289 2.74 7.69 21.30
CA ALA A 289 2.76 8.83 20.38
C ALA A 289 4.18 9.43 20.28
N LYS A 290 4.90 9.51 21.41
CA LYS A 290 6.30 9.94 21.41
C LYS A 290 7.18 9.05 20.53
N ALA A 291 7.17 7.73 20.73
CA ALA A 291 7.97 6.80 19.94
C ALA A 291 7.59 6.82 18.45
N LEU A 292 6.29 6.86 18.15
CA LEU A 292 5.73 6.96 16.79
C LEU A 292 6.21 8.22 16.06
N PHE A 293 6.11 9.39 16.69
CA PHE A 293 6.47 10.65 16.03
C PHE A 293 7.98 10.89 16.00
N GLU A 294 8.75 10.35 16.93
CA GLU A 294 10.23 10.30 16.82
C GLU A 294 10.66 9.47 15.60
N ASN A 295 10.05 8.31 15.38
CA ASN A 295 10.28 7.51 14.18
C ASN A 295 9.85 8.25 12.91
N THR A 296 8.64 8.83 12.93
CA THR A 296 8.05 9.52 11.78
C THR A 296 8.88 10.74 11.37
N ALA A 297 9.38 11.51 12.35
CA ALA A 297 10.25 12.66 12.09
C ALA A 297 11.58 12.25 11.42
N LYS A 298 12.19 11.13 11.87
CA LYS A 298 13.52 10.67 11.45
C LYS A 298 13.49 9.86 10.15
N ILE A 299 12.63 8.84 10.09
CA ILE A 299 12.56 7.83 9.04
C ILE A 299 11.28 7.98 8.23
N GLY A 300 10.17 8.39 8.87
CA GLY A 300 8.89 8.54 8.18
C GLY A 300 8.22 7.20 7.86
N SER A 301 8.35 6.17 8.71
CA SER A 301 7.89 4.80 8.41
C SER A 301 6.37 4.67 8.32
N SER A 302 5.62 5.46 9.09
CA SER A 302 4.18 5.27 9.27
C SER A 302 3.33 5.90 8.17
N TYR A 303 2.26 5.19 7.84
CA TYR A 303 1.07 5.72 7.21
C TYR A 303 0.08 6.13 8.28
N PHE A 304 -0.50 7.33 8.13
CA PHE A 304 -1.56 7.79 9.03
C PHE A 304 -2.88 7.74 8.29
N GLN A 305 -3.79 6.92 8.81
CA GLN A 305 -5.16 6.89 8.34
C GLN A 305 -5.96 7.94 9.12
N ASN A 306 -6.57 8.86 8.37
CA ASN A 306 -7.35 9.96 8.94
C ASN A 306 -8.78 9.49 9.21
N PHE A 307 -9.15 9.32 10.48
CA PHE A 307 -10.53 9.10 10.92
C PHE A 307 -11.09 10.28 11.74
N ILE A 308 -10.43 11.45 11.70
CA ILE A 308 -10.92 12.66 12.37
C ILE A 308 -11.50 13.61 11.32
N GLY A 309 -10.66 14.21 10.47
CA GLY A 309 -11.08 15.16 9.46
C GLY A 309 -11.87 14.52 8.31
N SER A 310 -11.63 13.24 8.02
CA SER A 310 -12.37 12.53 6.96
C SER A 310 -13.86 12.35 7.29
N GLN A 311 -14.22 12.18 8.57
CA GLN A 311 -15.57 11.83 9.01
C GLN A 311 -16.58 12.96 8.90
N TYR A 312 -16.13 14.21 8.77
CA TYR A 312 -16.98 15.38 8.81
C TYR A 312 -16.72 16.29 7.60
N MET A 313 -17.78 16.96 7.14
CA MET A 313 -17.70 18.06 6.18
C MET A 313 -18.27 19.31 6.81
N LEU A 314 -17.92 20.48 6.29
CA LEU A 314 -18.59 21.72 6.65
C LEU A 314 -19.76 21.94 5.70
N ASN A 315 -20.95 22.22 6.23
CA ASN A 315 -22.09 22.65 5.42
C ASN A 315 -21.91 24.12 4.97
N GLU A 316 -22.83 24.65 4.16
CA GLU A 316 -22.78 26.05 3.68
C GLU A 316 -22.81 27.09 4.82
N ALA A 317 -23.29 26.70 6.01
CA ALA A 317 -23.29 27.52 7.22
C ALA A 317 -22.01 27.39 8.06
N GLY A 318 -21.04 26.56 7.64
CA GLY A 318 -19.79 26.31 8.35
C GLY A 318 -19.89 25.32 9.51
N GLU A 319 -20.98 24.58 9.63
CA GLU A 319 -21.21 23.59 10.68
C GLU A 319 -20.68 22.21 10.28
N LYS A 320 -20.12 21.45 11.24
CA LYS A 320 -19.67 20.07 11.01
C LYS A 320 -20.87 19.14 10.85
N VAL A 321 -21.00 18.57 9.65
CA VAL A 321 -21.96 17.52 9.31
C VAL A 321 -21.22 16.23 8.99
N VAL A 322 -21.83 15.07 9.25
CA VAL A 322 -21.21 13.77 8.94
C VAL A 322 -20.99 13.66 7.43
N ASN A 323 -19.78 13.26 7.03
CA ASN A 323 -19.42 13.03 5.65
C ASN A 323 -20.07 11.72 5.17
N PRO A 324 -21.07 11.76 4.26
CA PRO A 324 -21.72 10.56 3.77
C PRO A 324 -20.81 9.75 2.86
N GLU A 325 -19.70 10.31 2.36
CA GLU A 325 -18.71 9.60 1.56
C GLU A 325 -17.56 9.03 2.42
N ALA A 326 -17.46 9.40 3.71
CA ALA A 326 -16.42 8.91 4.58
C ALA A 326 -16.67 7.50 5.07
N TYR A 327 -15.58 6.77 5.24
CA TYR A 327 -15.62 5.45 5.83
C TYR A 327 -15.62 5.56 7.36
N ALA A 328 -16.59 4.95 8.04
CA ALA A 328 -16.60 4.93 9.49
C ALA A 328 -15.41 4.12 10.06
N PRO A 329 -14.89 4.43 11.26
CA PRO A 329 -13.71 3.76 11.84
C PRO A 329 -13.88 2.25 12.01
N HIS A 330 -15.08 1.80 12.37
CA HIS A 330 -15.45 0.38 12.48
C HIS A 330 -15.72 -0.28 11.11
N ALA A 331 -15.64 0.51 10.03
CA ALA A 331 -15.97 0.13 8.67
C ALA A 331 -14.77 0.10 7.71
N VAL A 332 -13.54 0.28 8.20
CA VAL A 332 -12.33 0.14 7.38
C VAL A 332 -11.28 -0.65 8.11
N ARG A 333 -10.68 -1.61 7.42
CA ARG A 333 -9.40 -2.18 7.79
C ARG A 333 -8.45 -2.00 6.61
N SER A 334 -7.23 -1.56 6.90
CA SER A 334 -6.18 -1.36 5.91
C SER A 334 -5.58 -2.71 5.53
N MET A 335 -5.84 -3.17 4.30
CA MET A 335 -5.55 -4.56 3.91
C MET A 335 -4.48 -4.67 2.82
N CYS A 336 -3.92 -3.54 2.41
CA CYS A 336 -2.79 -3.37 1.50
C CYS A 336 -2.22 -1.93 1.71
N CYS A 337 -1.21 -1.51 0.95
CA CYS A 337 -0.55 -0.21 1.05
C CYS A 337 -1.47 1.00 1.14
N ARG A 338 -2.67 0.93 0.54
CA ARG A 338 -3.63 2.05 0.42
C ARG A 338 -5.10 1.61 0.38
N LEU A 339 -5.40 0.31 0.27
CA LEU A 339 -6.76 -0.18 -0.03
C LEU A 339 -7.73 0.08 1.13
N GLN A 340 -8.76 0.89 0.86
CA GLN A 340 -9.88 1.16 1.77
C GLN A 340 -11.14 0.41 1.35
N LEU A 341 -11.95 0.03 2.34
CA LEU A 341 -13.10 -0.84 2.20
C LEU A 341 -14.36 -0.06 2.59
N ASP A 342 -15.41 -0.05 1.76
CA ASP A 342 -16.73 0.45 2.18
C ASP A 342 -17.61 -0.73 2.65
N LEU A 343 -17.74 -0.92 3.97
CA LEU A 343 -18.58 -1.99 4.52
C LEU A 343 -20.08 -1.80 4.23
N ARG A 344 -20.56 -0.63 3.77
CA ARG A 344 -21.99 -0.44 3.42
C ARG A 344 -22.40 -1.32 2.24
N GLU A 345 -21.48 -1.56 1.30
CA GLU A 345 -21.71 -2.47 0.16
C GLU A 345 -21.66 -3.94 0.57
N LEU A 346 -20.92 -4.29 1.64
CA LEU A 346 -20.92 -5.64 2.23
C LEU A 346 -22.17 -5.88 3.10
N LEU A 347 -22.63 -4.88 3.84
CA LEU A 347 -23.83 -4.91 4.67
C LEU A 347 -25.11 -5.12 3.84
N LYS A 348 -25.19 -4.54 2.62
CA LYS A 348 -26.28 -4.79 1.66
C LYS A 348 -26.41 -6.26 1.24
N ARG A 349 -25.36 -7.07 1.42
CA ARG A 349 -25.33 -8.50 1.04
C ARG A 349 -25.70 -9.47 2.17
N GLY A 350 -26.16 -8.95 3.32
CA GLY A 350 -26.87 -9.75 4.32
C GLY A 350 -26.02 -10.64 5.23
N ASN A 351 -24.70 -10.46 5.28
CA ASN A 351 -23.84 -11.19 6.21
C ASN A 351 -23.30 -10.27 7.32
N GLY A 352 -23.27 -10.79 8.55
CA GLY A 352 -22.75 -10.09 9.71
C GLY A 352 -21.32 -9.56 9.51
N LEU A 353 -21.01 -8.45 10.19
CA LEU A 353 -19.72 -7.74 10.12
C LEU A 353 -18.50 -8.58 10.57
N PHE A 354 -18.73 -9.72 11.23
CA PHE A 354 -17.69 -10.53 11.84
C PHE A 354 -16.86 -11.29 10.80
N GLY A 355 -15.58 -10.90 10.66
CA GLY A 355 -14.57 -11.61 9.86
C GLY A 355 -14.48 -11.23 8.38
N SER A 356 -15.47 -10.53 7.82
CA SER A 356 -15.48 -10.13 6.40
C SER A 356 -14.51 -8.98 6.08
N ALA A 357 -14.28 -8.08 7.04
CA ALA A 357 -13.33 -6.97 6.94
C ALA A 357 -11.85 -7.40 6.99
N GLU A 358 -11.55 -8.60 7.50
CA GLU A 358 -10.20 -9.16 7.68
C GLU A 358 -9.75 -10.11 6.56
N MET A 359 -10.59 -10.31 5.52
CA MET A 359 -10.34 -11.24 4.42
C MET A 359 -10.68 -10.59 3.08
N THR A 360 -9.93 -9.56 2.72
CA THR A 360 -10.16 -8.72 1.54
C THR A 360 -8.83 -8.36 0.86
N GLY A 361 -8.91 -7.74 -0.29
CA GLY A 361 -7.78 -7.45 -1.16
C GLY A 361 -8.27 -7.06 -2.54
N SER A 362 -7.42 -7.21 -3.54
CA SER A 362 -7.79 -7.00 -4.94
C SER A 362 -7.36 -8.19 -5.78
N ILE A 363 -8.23 -8.62 -6.67
CA ILE A 363 -7.96 -9.71 -7.60
C ILE A 363 -7.01 -9.28 -8.73
N GLY A 364 -6.97 -7.98 -9.02
CA GLY A 364 -6.19 -7.40 -10.09
C GLY A 364 -6.41 -5.90 -10.20
N VAL A 365 -5.39 -5.23 -10.75
CA VAL A 365 -5.41 -3.80 -11.02
C VAL A 365 -5.19 -3.57 -12.50
N VAL A 366 -5.95 -2.64 -13.07
CA VAL A 366 -5.75 -2.11 -14.42
C VAL A 366 -5.69 -0.59 -14.35
N THR A 367 -4.61 0.01 -14.85
CA THR A 367 -4.42 1.47 -14.86
C THR A 367 -4.55 2.02 -16.26
N ILE A 368 -5.35 3.07 -16.45
CA ILE A 368 -5.57 3.73 -17.75
C ILE A 368 -4.51 4.82 -17.97
N ASN A 369 -4.01 4.91 -19.20
CA ASN A 369 -3.04 5.93 -19.61
C ASN A 369 -3.77 7.23 -19.99
N MET A 370 -3.88 8.15 -19.03
CA MET A 370 -4.68 9.37 -19.21
C MET A 370 -3.94 10.40 -20.06
N ALA A 371 -2.61 10.47 -19.98
CA ALA A 371 -1.82 11.40 -20.79
C ALA A 371 -2.03 11.18 -22.29
N ARG A 372 -2.09 9.91 -22.73
CA ARG A 372 -2.42 9.55 -24.11
C ARG A 372 -3.83 9.99 -24.53
N LEU A 373 -4.82 9.85 -23.65
CA LEU A 373 -6.18 10.30 -23.93
C LEU A 373 -6.22 11.81 -24.15
N GLY A 374 -5.56 12.58 -23.28
CA GLY A 374 -5.43 14.03 -23.43
C GLY A 374 -4.79 14.43 -24.77
N TYR A 375 -3.75 13.71 -25.20
CA TYR A 375 -3.08 13.98 -26.47
C TYR A 375 -3.93 13.62 -27.70
N ARG A 376 -4.57 12.45 -27.70
CA ARG A 376 -5.34 11.95 -28.86
C ARG A 376 -6.63 12.75 -29.09
N PHE A 377 -7.25 13.22 -28.01
CA PHE A 377 -8.55 13.89 -28.04
C PHE A 377 -8.42 15.37 -27.64
N LYS A 378 -7.34 16.01 -28.07
CA LYS A 378 -7.09 17.43 -27.83
C LYS A 378 -8.32 18.27 -28.19
N ASP A 379 -8.75 19.12 -27.25
CA ASP A 379 -9.95 19.96 -27.32
C ASP A 379 -11.29 19.21 -27.58
N ASP A 380 -11.31 17.88 -27.56
CA ASP A 380 -12.49 17.02 -27.78
C ASP A 380 -12.83 16.20 -26.52
N MET A 381 -13.51 16.85 -25.57
CA MET A 381 -13.92 16.20 -24.32
C MET A 381 -14.88 15.03 -24.58
N SER A 382 -15.75 15.13 -25.59
CA SER A 382 -16.72 14.07 -25.90
C SER A 382 -16.02 12.80 -26.38
N GLY A 383 -15.07 12.93 -27.30
CA GLY A 383 -14.25 11.82 -27.77
C GLY A 383 -13.38 11.22 -26.65
N LEU A 384 -12.80 12.06 -25.79
CA LEU A 384 -12.02 11.60 -24.63
C LEU A 384 -12.86 10.71 -23.71
N MET A 385 -14.07 11.15 -23.36
CA MET A 385 -14.96 10.42 -22.45
C MET A 385 -15.45 9.11 -23.07
N GLN A 386 -15.74 9.08 -24.37
CA GLN A 386 -16.13 7.86 -25.08
C GLN A 386 -15.00 6.83 -25.12
N GLU A 387 -13.76 7.26 -25.38
CA GLU A 387 -12.62 6.34 -25.36
C GLU A 387 -12.30 5.87 -23.93
N LEU A 388 -12.43 6.75 -22.93
CA LEU A 388 -12.29 6.36 -21.53
C LEU A 388 -13.30 5.26 -21.15
N GLU A 389 -14.58 5.43 -21.51
CA GLU A 389 -15.63 4.43 -21.29
C GLU A 389 -15.29 3.08 -21.95
N ARG A 390 -14.80 3.11 -23.19
CA ARG A 390 -14.36 1.91 -23.91
C ARG A 390 -13.20 1.21 -23.19
N LEU A 391 -12.18 1.97 -22.76
CA LEU A 391 -11.03 1.42 -22.04
C LEU A 391 -11.43 0.87 -20.65
N MET A 392 -12.36 1.53 -19.96
CA MET A 392 -12.92 1.03 -18.70
C MET A 392 -13.70 -0.28 -18.90
N SER A 393 -14.46 -0.38 -19.98
CA SER A 393 -15.18 -1.61 -20.33
C SER A 393 -14.22 -2.77 -20.65
N LEU A 394 -13.10 -2.47 -21.32
CA LEU A 394 -12.03 -3.43 -21.59
C LEU A 394 -11.31 -3.85 -20.30
N ALA A 395 -11.04 -2.91 -19.39
CA ALA A 395 -10.47 -3.16 -18.07
C ALA A 395 -11.37 -4.05 -17.21
N LYS A 396 -12.69 -3.79 -17.19
CA LYS A 396 -13.70 -4.65 -16.57
C LYS A 396 -13.60 -6.08 -17.10
N SER A 397 -13.66 -6.27 -18.42
CA SER A 397 -13.55 -7.60 -19.04
C SER A 397 -12.24 -8.32 -18.67
N THR A 398 -11.12 -7.58 -18.66
CA THR A 398 -9.81 -8.09 -18.25
C THR A 398 -9.83 -8.61 -16.81
N LEU A 399 -10.38 -7.82 -15.88
CA LEU A 399 -10.44 -8.15 -14.45
C LEU A 399 -11.38 -9.33 -14.17
N GLU A 400 -12.52 -9.42 -14.87
CA GLU A 400 -13.44 -10.56 -14.77
C GLU A 400 -12.82 -11.86 -15.29
N LYS A 401 -12.07 -11.80 -16.40
CA LYS A 401 -11.30 -12.96 -16.91
C LYS A 401 -10.22 -13.40 -15.91
N LYS A 402 -9.48 -12.44 -15.33
CA LYS A 402 -8.48 -12.73 -14.29
C LYS A 402 -9.13 -13.44 -13.09
N ARG A 403 -10.24 -12.90 -12.57
CA ARG A 403 -11.00 -13.49 -11.46
C ARG A 403 -11.44 -14.92 -11.76
N ASN A 404 -12.04 -15.15 -12.92
CA ASN A 404 -12.47 -16.49 -13.34
C ASN A 404 -11.30 -17.46 -13.47
N PHE A 405 -10.16 -17.01 -13.99
CA PHE A 405 -8.97 -17.84 -14.11
C PHE A 405 -8.39 -18.20 -12.73
N VAL A 406 -8.21 -17.21 -11.85
CA VAL A 406 -7.68 -17.40 -10.49
C VAL A 406 -8.60 -18.33 -9.69
N GLN A 407 -9.93 -18.16 -9.77
CA GLN A 407 -10.89 -19.07 -9.13
C GLN A 407 -10.72 -20.52 -9.62
N LYS A 408 -10.59 -20.73 -10.94
CA LYS A 408 -10.34 -22.08 -11.48
C LYS A 408 -9.04 -22.70 -10.95
N MET A 409 -7.98 -21.90 -10.81
CA MET A 409 -6.70 -22.39 -10.27
C MET A 409 -6.79 -22.67 -8.76
N TYR A 410 -7.52 -21.83 -8.02
CA TYR A 410 -7.85 -22.03 -6.61
C TYR A 410 -8.62 -23.35 -6.39
N ASP A 411 -9.65 -23.60 -7.19
CA ASP A 411 -10.47 -24.83 -7.08
C ASP A 411 -9.62 -26.08 -7.36
N ARG A 412 -8.69 -25.98 -8.32
CA ARG A 412 -7.71 -27.03 -8.66
C ARG A 412 -6.61 -27.23 -7.61
N GLY A 413 -6.50 -26.35 -6.61
CA GLY A 413 -5.51 -26.45 -5.53
C GLY A 413 -4.14 -25.84 -5.86
N LEU A 414 -4.04 -24.91 -6.81
CA LEU A 414 -2.79 -24.21 -7.10
C LEU A 414 -2.34 -23.30 -5.93
N PHE A 415 -3.28 -22.81 -5.12
CA PHE A 415 -3.05 -21.91 -3.98
C PHE A 415 -3.47 -22.59 -2.66
N PRO A 416 -2.77 -23.63 -2.21
CA PRO A 416 -3.20 -24.44 -1.08
C PRO A 416 -3.30 -23.66 0.24
N TYR A 417 -2.40 -22.72 0.52
CA TYR A 417 -2.47 -21.92 1.75
C TYR A 417 -3.56 -20.86 1.68
N THR A 418 -3.71 -20.21 0.52
CA THR A 418 -4.84 -19.30 0.27
C THR A 418 -6.16 -20.04 0.45
N LYS A 419 -6.31 -21.25 -0.07
CA LYS A 419 -7.52 -22.07 0.11
C LYS A 419 -7.82 -22.41 1.57
N ARG A 420 -6.79 -22.50 2.41
CA ARG A 420 -6.92 -22.79 3.83
C ARG A 420 -7.38 -21.58 4.66
N TYR A 421 -6.90 -20.38 4.33
CA TYR A 421 -7.10 -19.17 5.14
C TYR A 421 -8.02 -18.12 4.51
N LEU A 422 -8.31 -18.26 3.22
CA LEU A 422 -9.19 -17.39 2.45
C LEU A 422 -10.18 -18.25 1.65
N PRO A 423 -11.34 -18.59 2.22
CA PRO A 423 -12.26 -19.58 1.63
C PRO A 423 -12.91 -19.09 0.32
N HIS A 424 -12.95 -17.79 0.06
CA HIS A 424 -13.55 -17.20 -1.14
C HIS A 424 -12.97 -15.82 -1.51
N PHE A 425 -13.09 -15.45 -2.79
CA PHE A 425 -12.70 -14.12 -3.29
C PHE A 425 -13.84 -13.09 -3.35
N ARG A 426 -14.98 -13.33 -2.67
CA ARG A 426 -16.17 -12.46 -2.72
C ARG A 426 -15.89 -11.03 -2.25
N ASN A 427 -14.97 -10.88 -1.31
CA ASN A 427 -14.58 -9.59 -0.73
C ASN A 427 -13.37 -8.97 -1.45
N HIS A 428 -12.89 -9.54 -2.57
CA HIS A 428 -11.77 -8.99 -3.31
C HIS A 428 -12.27 -8.09 -4.43
N PHE A 429 -11.71 -6.88 -4.50
CA PHE A 429 -12.05 -5.86 -5.48
C PHE A 429 -11.45 -6.16 -6.86
N SER A 430 -12.11 -5.66 -7.89
CA SER A 430 -11.59 -5.46 -9.24
C SER A 430 -11.22 -3.98 -9.37
N THR A 431 -9.93 -3.67 -9.48
CA THR A 431 -9.44 -2.29 -9.34
C THR A 431 -9.12 -1.65 -10.68
N ILE A 432 -9.71 -0.48 -10.92
CA ILE A 432 -9.37 0.39 -12.05
C ILE A 432 -8.72 1.65 -11.49
N GLY A 433 -7.59 2.05 -12.07
CA GLY A 433 -6.85 3.25 -11.68
C GLY A 433 -6.49 4.13 -12.86
N VAL A 434 -5.91 5.29 -12.56
CA VAL A 434 -5.45 6.28 -13.55
C VAL A 434 -3.99 6.65 -13.33
N ASN A 435 -3.31 7.06 -14.38
CA ASN A 435 -1.96 7.64 -14.33
C ASN A 435 -1.81 8.75 -15.36
N GLY A 436 -1.09 9.82 -15.00
CA GLY A 436 -0.79 10.94 -15.89
C GLY A 436 -1.94 11.92 -16.08
N MET A 437 -2.77 12.17 -15.05
CA MET A 437 -3.87 13.15 -15.18
C MET A 437 -3.36 14.58 -15.34
N ASN A 438 -2.22 14.93 -14.73
CA ASN A 438 -1.57 16.21 -14.98
C ASN A 438 -1.22 16.38 -16.46
N GLU A 439 -0.52 15.40 -17.03
CA GLU A 439 -0.13 15.45 -18.44
C GLU A 439 -1.32 15.27 -19.39
N MET A 440 -2.42 14.62 -18.96
CA MET A 440 -3.68 14.60 -19.70
C MET A 440 -4.21 16.03 -19.89
N VAL A 441 -4.31 16.81 -18.81
CA VAL A 441 -4.80 18.21 -18.88
C VAL A 441 -3.89 19.04 -19.79
N ARG A 442 -2.56 18.93 -19.60
CA ARG A 442 -1.59 19.65 -20.42
C ARG A 442 -1.72 19.30 -21.90
N ASN A 443 -1.76 18.01 -22.24
CA ASN A 443 -1.88 17.58 -23.64
C ASN A 443 -3.24 17.96 -24.25
N PHE A 444 -4.33 17.84 -23.48
CA PHE A 444 -5.68 18.18 -23.93
C PHE A 444 -5.84 19.66 -24.26
N THR A 445 -5.18 20.52 -23.49
CA THR A 445 -5.33 21.99 -23.54
C THR A 445 -4.20 22.69 -24.30
N ASN A 446 -3.31 21.92 -24.94
CA ASN A 446 -2.10 22.45 -25.57
C ASN A 446 -1.18 23.23 -24.62
N ASP A 447 -0.98 22.69 -23.42
CA ASP A 447 -0.16 23.26 -22.34
C ASP A 447 -0.65 24.63 -21.84
N ALA A 448 -1.92 24.96 -22.05
CA ALA A 448 -2.48 26.23 -21.59
C ALA A 448 -2.62 26.30 -20.05
N TYR A 449 -2.84 25.15 -19.41
CA TYR A 449 -2.88 24.97 -17.96
C TYR A 449 -2.71 23.49 -17.62
N ASP A 450 -2.51 23.19 -16.34
CA ASP A 450 -2.31 21.85 -15.82
C ASP A 450 -3.24 21.58 -14.60
N ILE A 451 -3.00 20.52 -13.83
CA ILE A 451 -3.87 20.14 -12.70
C ILE A 451 -3.85 21.16 -11.54
N THR A 452 -2.87 22.07 -11.50
CA THR A 452 -2.72 23.08 -10.45
C THR A 452 -3.69 24.26 -10.65
N ASP A 453 -4.20 24.45 -11.87
CA ASP A 453 -5.25 25.41 -12.19
C ASP A 453 -6.64 24.85 -11.83
N ASN A 454 -7.52 25.69 -11.29
CA ASN A 454 -8.90 25.33 -10.95
C ASN A 454 -9.66 24.66 -12.12
N ARG A 455 -9.39 25.07 -13.37
CA ARG A 455 -9.98 24.48 -14.58
C ARG A 455 -9.48 23.06 -14.80
N GLY A 456 -8.17 22.82 -14.65
CA GLY A 456 -7.57 21.49 -14.79
C GLY A 456 -7.97 20.55 -13.65
N ALA A 457 -7.99 21.05 -12.41
CA ALA A 457 -8.50 20.31 -11.26
C ALA A 457 -9.97 19.91 -11.45
N LYS A 458 -10.82 20.84 -11.91
CA LYS A 458 -12.22 20.55 -12.23
C LYS A 458 -12.37 19.47 -13.30
N MET A 459 -11.60 19.55 -14.38
CA MET A 459 -11.59 18.53 -15.43
C MET A 459 -11.27 17.14 -14.86
N CYS A 460 -10.27 17.04 -13.98
CA CYS A 460 -9.90 15.79 -13.33
C CYS A 460 -11.02 15.27 -12.40
N LEU A 461 -11.65 16.15 -11.61
CA LEU A 461 -12.76 15.78 -10.72
C LEU A 461 -13.95 15.23 -11.51
N ASP A 462 -14.34 15.90 -12.60
CA ASP A 462 -15.47 15.48 -13.44
C ASP A 462 -15.22 14.09 -14.06
N ILE A 463 -13.98 13.83 -14.50
CA ILE A 463 -13.56 12.51 -15.03
C ILE A 463 -13.59 11.44 -13.93
N LEU A 464 -13.06 11.72 -12.74
CA LEU A 464 -13.09 10.74 -11.64
C LEU A 464 -14.54 10.42 -11.20
N ASP A 465 -15.43 11.41 -11.19
CA ASP A 465 -16.85 11.18 -10.89
C ASP A 465 -17.53 10.33 -11.96
N PHE A 466 -17.24 10.55 -13.25
CA PHE A 466 -17.67 9.67 -14.32
C PHE A 466 -17.18 8.23 -14.11
N MET A 467 -15.89 8.04 -13.81
CA MET A 467 -15.34 6.72 -13.55
C MET A 467 -16.05 6.02 -12.38
N ARG A 468 -16.35 6.75 -11.28
CA ARG A 468 -17.10 6.20 -10.13
C ARG A 468 -18.51 5.73 -10.55
N ILE A 469 -19.18 6.45 -11.44
CA ILE A 469 -20.50 6.06 -11.97
C ILE A 469 -20.39 4.75 -12.76
N GLU A 470 -19.42 4.64 -13.67
CA GLU A 470 -19.19 3.42 -14.45
C GLU A 470 -18.83 2.22 -13.57
N LEU A 471 -17.97 2.40 -12.57
CA LEU A 471 -17.63 1.33 -11.63
C LEU A 471 -18.85 0.81 -10.88
N LYS A 472 -19.78 1.70 -10.45
CA LYS A 472 -21.04 1.29 -9.81
C LYS A 472 -21.88 0.42 -10.75
N LYS A 473 -22.02 0.80 -12.02
CA LYS A 473 -22.70 -0.02 -13.04
C LYS A 473 -22.06 -1.41 -13.15
N TYR A 474 -20.72 -1.47 -13.19
CA TYR A 474 -20.02 -2.75 -13.25
C TYR A 474 -20.26 -3.64 -12.03
N GLN A 475 -20.37 -3.05 -10.83
CA GLN A 475 -20.72 -3.81 -9.62
C GLN A 475 -22.13 -4.40 -9.69
N GLU A 476 -23.09 -3.60 -10.18
CA GLU A 476 -24.49 -4.03 -10.33
C GLU A 476 -24.62 -5.15 -11.38
N GLU A 477 -23.91 -5.02 -12.51
CA GLU A 477 -23.94 -5.98 -13.61
C GLU A 477 -23.25 -7.31 -13.28
N THR A 478 -22.10 -7.27 -12.60
CA THR A 478 -21.27 -8.46 -12.36
C THR A 478 -21.52 -9.10 -10.99
N GLY A 479 -22.05 -8.34 -10.03
CA GLY A 479 -22.11 -8.75 -8.64
C GLY A 479 -20.74 -8.76 -7.94
N HIS A 480 -19.66 -8.30 -8.57
CA HIS A 480 -18.34 -8.16 -7.94
C HIS A 480 -18.07 -6.74 -7.44
N LEU A 481 -17.14 -6.61 -6.50
CA LEU A 481 -16.75 -5.31 -5.96
C LEU A 481 -15.75 -4.63 -6.91
N TYR A 482 -15.93 -3.34 -7.14
CA TYR A 482 -15.08 -2.50 -7.97
C TYR A 482 -14.68 -1.24 -7.21
N ASN A 483 -13.46 -0.77 -7.44
CA ASN A 483 -12.96 0.43 -6.78
C ASN A 483 -12.05 1.25 -7.71
N LEU A 484 -11.97 2.55 -7.40
CA LEU A 484 -11.12 3.51 -8.09
C LEU A 484 -9.88 3.77 -7.26
N GLU A 485 -8.69 3.46 -7.77
CA GLU A 485 -7.44 3.58 -7.03
C GLU A 485 -6.49 4.63 -7.63
N ALA A 486 -5.85 5.41 -6.75
CA ALA A 486 -4.66 6.16 -7.07
C ALA A 486 -3.46 5.20 -7.11
N THR A 487 -3.40 4.36 -8.16
CA THR A 487 -2.43 3.28 -8.28
C THR A 487 -1.01 3.82 -8.05
N PRO A 488 -0.13 3.14 -7.28
CA PRO A 488 1.24 3.58 -7.06
C PRO A 488 2.07 3.69 -8.34
N ALA A 489 1.72 2.90 -9.36
CA ALA A 489 2.24 2.96 -10.73
C ALA A 489 3.78 3.03 -10.85
N GLU A 490 4.54 2.40 -9.95
CA GLU A 490 5.99 2.59 -9.79
C GLU A 490 6.77 2.47 -11.10
N GLY A 491 6.61 1.35 -11.82
CA GLY A 491 7.16 1.17 -13.17
C GLY A 491 6.23 1.65 -14.29
N THR A 492 4.94 1.79 -14.01
CA THR A 492 3.92 2.15 -15.02
C THR A 492 4.07 3.61 -15.47
N THR A 493 4.44 4.53 -14.56
CA THR A 493 4.66 5.95 -14.90
C THR A 493 5.73 6.12 -15.98
N TYR A 494 6.84 5.39 -15.86
CA TYR A 494 7.91 5.35 -16.85
C TYR A 494 7.47 4.63 -18.12
N ARG A 495 6.81 3.48 -17.98
CA ARG A 495 6.38 2.65 -19.11
C ARG A 495 5.47 3.42 -20.06
N PHE A 496 4.45 4.09 -19.53
CA PHE A 496 3.52 4.86 -20.36
C PHE A 496 4.25 5.97 -21.10
N ALA A 497 5.02 6.82 -20.41
CA ALA A 497 5.81 7.88 -21.02
C ALA A 497 6.76 7.35 -22.12
N LYS A 498 7.49 6.27 -21.83
CA LYS A 498 8.41 5.63 -22.78
C LYS A 498 7.70 5.09 -24.02
N GLU A 499 6.59 4.36 -23.85
CA GLU A 499 5.86 3.80 -24.99
C GLU A 499 5.18 4.90 -25.80
N ASP A 500 4.60 5.91 -25.16
CA ASP A 500 3.98 7.04 -25.84
C ASP A 500 4.95 7.83 -26.70
N LYS A 501 6.16 8.09 -26.20
CA LYS A 501 7.19 8.84 -26.95
C LYS A 501 7.58 8.16 -28.28
N LYS A 502 7.41 6.84 -28.39
CA LYS A 502 7.68 6.11 -29.66
C LYS A 502 6.64 6.39 -30.73
N TYR A 503 5.38 6.56 -30.34
CA TYR A 503 4.25 6.74 -31.27
C TYR A 503 3.89 8.23 -31.45
N TYR A 504 4.15 9.04 -30.44
CA TYR A 504 3.77 10.45 -30.36
C TYR A 504 4.97 11.31 -29.94
N PRO A 505 5.86 11.70 -30.87
CA PRO A 505 7.08 12.44 -30.55
C PRO A 505 6.86 13.79 -29.84
N ASN A 506 5.69 14.40 -30.03
CA ASN A 506 5.33 15.72 -29.50
C ASN A 506 4.43 15.65 -28.25
N ILE A 507 4.17 14.45 -27.70
CA ILE A 507 3.37 14.34 -26.48
C ILE A 507 4.10 14.97 -25.30
N LEU A 508 3.38 15.75 -24.49
CA LEU A 508 3.91 16.37 -23.28
C LEU A 508 4.04 15.33 -22.18
N GLN A 509 5.19 15.33 -21.51
CA GLN A 509 5.55 14.42 -20.42
C GLN A 509 6.31 15.20 -19.34
N ALA A 510 6.47 14.64 -18.15
CA ALA A 510 7.38 15.15 -17.12
C ALA A 510 8.78 14.54 -17.26
N GLY A 511 9.76 15.10 -16.56
CA GLY A 511 11.16 14.68 -16.62
C GLY A 511 11.89 15.09 -17.90
N PHE A 512 13.16 14.71 -17.98
CA PHE A 512 14.08 15.14 -19.04
C PHE A 512 14.89 13.96 -19.61
N GLY A 513 15.23 14.05 -20.91
CA GLY A 513 16.09 13.07 -21.57
C GLY A 513 15.50 11.65 -21.58
N GLU A 514 16.20 10.72 -20.95
CA GLU A 514 15.78 9.32 -20.76
C GLU A 514 14.96 9.10 -19.47
N ASN A 515 14.98 10.06 -18.54
CA ASN A 515 14.29 10.00 -17.25
C ASN A 515 12.89 10.63 -17.31
N ILE A 516 12.15 10.31 -18.37
CA ILE A 516 10.77 10.77 -18.61
C ILE A 516 9.76 9.98 -17.77
N TYR A 517 8.66 10.60 -17.37
CA TYR A 517 7.59 9.90 -16.65
C TYR A 517 6.26 10.65 -16.76
N TYR A 518 5.18 9.99 -16.34
CA TYR A 518 3.90 10.64 -16.06
C TYR A 518 3.65 10.77 -14.56
N THR A 519 3.09 11.91 -14.18
CA THR A 519 2.78 12.23 -12.79
C THR A 519 1.77 11.21 -12.24
N ASN A 520 2.00 10.73 -11.02
CA ASN A 520 1.20 9.62 -10.49
C ASN A 520 -0.27 10.02 -10.30
N SER A 521 -1.21 9.19 -10.78
CA SER A 521 -2.65 9.42 -10.66
C SER A 521 -3.09 10.86 -10.93
N THR A 522 -3.56 11.58 -9.90
CA THR A 522 -3.93 13.01 -9.89
C THR A 522 -3.04 13.84 -8.95
N GLN A 523 -1.83 13.36 -8.66
CA GLN A 523 -0.85 14.13 -7.89
C GLN A 523 -0.48 15.42 -8.63
N LEU A 524 -0.02 16.41 -7.86
CA LEU A 524 0.57 17.63 -8.43
C LEU A 524 1.89 17.30 -9.15
N PRO A 525 2.31 18.14 -10.12
CA PRO A 525 3.68 18.10 -10.64
C PRO A 525 4.68 18.15 -9.48
N VAL A 526 5.69 17.29 -9.49
CA VAL A 526 6.58 17.12 -8.32
C VAL A 526 7.46 18.35 -8.02
N GLY A 527 7.64 19.24 -9.00
CA GLY A 527 8.35 20.51 -8.85
C GLY A 527 7.44 21.72 -8.53
N PHE A 528 6.16 21.51 -8.22
CA PHE A 528 5.18 22.60 -8.14
C PHE A 528 5.37 23.55 -6.94
N THR A 529 5.47 23.02 -5.73
CA THR A 529 5.55 23.83 -4.50
C THR A 529 6.40 23.15 -3.42
N ASP A 530 7.08 23.95 -2.59
CA ASP A 530 7.72 23.50 -1.35
C ASP A 530 6.83 23.68 -0.10
N ASP A 531 5.58 24.12 -0.29
CA ASP A 531 4.59 24.26 0.77
C ASP A 531 3.67 23.03 0.88
N PRO A 532 3.77 22.24 1.97
CA PRO A 532 2.93 21.05 2.12
C PRO A 532 1.43 21.38 2.29
N PHE A 533 1.07 22.56 2.84
CA PHE A 533 -0.34 22.95 3.05
C PHE A 533 -1.00 23.45 1.77
N GLU A 534 -0.24 24.10 0.88
CA GLU A 534 -0.71 24.39 -0.47
C GLU A 534 -1.00 23.08 -1.22
N ALA A 535 -0.07 22.14 -1.20
CA ALA A 535 -0.24 20.83 -1.83
C ALA A 535 -1.46 20.06 -1.26
N LEU A 536 -1.61 20.03 0.07
CA LEU A 536 -2.76 19.42 0.75
C LEU A 536 -4.08 20.06 0.31
N THR A 537 -4.12 21.38 0.21
CA THR A 537 -5.35 22.13 -0.16
C THR A 537 -5.78 21.82 -1.59
N LEU A 538 -4.84 21.78 -2.54
CA LEU A 538 -5.13 21.44 -3.94
C LEU A 538 -5.50 19.96 -4.12
N GLN A 539 -5.00 19.08 -3.25
CA GLN A 539 -5.18 17.63 -3.38
C GLN A 539 -6.38 17.09 -2.58
N ASP A 540 -6.89 17.80 -1.57
CA ASP A 540 -7.93 17.28 -0.67
C ASP A 540 -9.16 16.73 -1.40
N SER A 541 -9.72 17.52 -2.33
CA SER A 541 -10.91 17.11 -3.09
C SER A 541 -10.64 15.97 -4.07
N LEU A 542 -9.50 16.01 -4.78
CA LEU A 542 -9.10 14.99 -5.75
C LEU A 542 -8.86 13.63 -5.06
N GLN A 543 -8.16 13.64 -3.92
CA GLN A 543 -7.83 12.40 -3.21
C GLN A 543 -9.06 11.75 -2.58
N CYS A 544 -10.07 12.53 -2.16
CA CYS A 544 -11.34 11.99 -1.66
C CYS A 544 -12.19 11.27 -2.74
N LYS A 545 -11.87 11.41 -4.03
CA LYS A 545 -12.62 10.70 -5.09
C LYS A 545 -12.24 9.23 -5.23
N TYR A 546 -11.08 8.81 -4.74
CA TYR A 546 -10.63 7.43 -4.82
C TYR A 546 -11.33 6.58 -3.76
N THR A 547 -11.99 5.50 -4.20
CA THR A 547 -12.71 4.57 -3.33
C THR A 547 -11.91 3.31 -3.01
N GLY A 548 -10.80 3.11 -3.70
CA GLY A 548 -9.97 1.92 -3.63
C GLY A 548 -8.63 2.12 -2.98
N GLY A 549 -8.28 3.36 -2.65
CA GLY A 549 -7.04 3.67 -1.96
C GLY A 549 -6.30 4.84 -2.56
N THR A 550 -5.87 5.73 -1.68
CA THR A 550 -5.02 6.86 -2.00
C THR A 550 -4.12 7.21 -0.82
N VAL A 551 -3.04 7.92 -1.09
CA VAL A 551 -2.19 8.56 -0.08
C VAL A 551 -1.58 9.82 -0.69
N LEU A 552 -1.48 10.86 0.13
CA LEU A 552 -0.61 11.99 -0.17
C LEU A 552 0.69 11.87 0.62
N HIS A 553 1.80 11.75 -0.12
CA HIS A 553 3.12 11.70 0.48
C HIS A 553 3.66 13.12 0.65
N LEU A 554 3.89 13.53 1.90
CA LEU A 554 4.56 14.78 2.21
C LEU A 554 6.07 14.54 2.18
N TYR A 555 6.66 14.66 0.98
CA TYR A 555 8.10 14.50 0.73
C TYR A 555 8.89 15.68 1.29
N MET A 556 9.45 15.50 2.48
CA MET A 556 10.23 16.52 3.18
C MET A 556 11.68 16.49 2.71
N ASN A 557 12.31 17.66 2.65
CA ASN A 557 13.71 17.80 2.22
C ASN A 557 14.70 17.10 3.15
N GLU A 558 14.34 16.95 4.43
CA GLU A 558 15.14 16.30 5.44
C GLU A 558 14.30 15.87 6.64
N LYS A 559 14.96 15.29 7.66
CA LYS A 559 14.37 15.00 8.98
C LYS A 559 13.68 16.23 9.56
N ILE A 560 12.45 16.04 10.02
CA ILE A 560 11.70 17.05 10.80
C ILE A 560 12.44 17.35 12.11
N SER A 561 12.44 18.61 12.53
CA SER A 561 13.21 19.14 13.66
C SER A 561 13.09 18.32 14.95
N SER A 562 11.90 17.78 15.23
CA SER A 562 11.60 17.00 16.43
C SER A 562 10.36 16.11 16.24
N GLY A 563 10.22 15.10 17.09
CA GLY A 563 8.98 14.31 17.18
C GLY A 563 7.77 15.20 17.47
N ASP A 564 7.90 16.17 18.37
CA ASP A 564 6.80 17.10 18.69
C ASP A 564 6.40 18.00 17.51
N ALA A 565 7.36 18.47 16.73
CA ALA A 565 7.06 19.23 15.51
C ALA A 565 6.31 18.36 14.48
N CYS A 566 6.78 17.13 14.26
CA CYS A 566 6.12 16.17 13.39
C CYS A 566 4.70 15.83 13.88
N LYS A 567 4.53 15.64 15.20
CA LYS A 567 3.24 15.43 15.85
C LYS A 567 2.27 16.57 15.54
N ARG A 568 2.70 17.82 15.77
CA ARG A 568 1.87 19.01 15.49
C ARG A 568 1.47 19.10 14.02
N MET A 569 2.41 18.83 13.12
CA MET A 569 2.14 18.81 11.67
C MET A 569 1.08 17.77 11.33
N VAL A 570 1.30 16.50 11.69
CA VAL A 570 0.35 15.40 11.41
C VAL A 570 -1.02 15.67 12.02
N LYS A 571 -1.08 16.07 13.30
CA LYS A 571 -2.33 16.45 13.97
C LYS A 571 -3.09 17.53 13.20
N THR A 572 -2.39 18.59 12.81
CA THR A 572 -3.00 19.71 12.07
C THR A 572 -3.53 19.26 10.70
N VAL A 573 -2.79 18.40 10.00
CA VAL A 573 -3.25 17.88 8.70
C VAL A 573 -4.50 17.02 8.87
N ILE A 574 -4.48 16.09 9.82
CA ILE A 574 -5.60 15.17 10.10
C ILE A 574 -6.86 15.91 10.57
N GLU A 575 -6.72 17.01 11.31
CA GLU A 575 -7.86 17.80 11.79
C GLU A 575 -8.43 18.75 10.71
N LYS A 576 -7.61 19.27 9.80
CA LYS A 576 -8.03 20.28 8.80
C LYS A 576 -8.49 19.70 7.47
N TYR A 577 -7.94 18.55 7.09
CA TYR A 577 -8.17 17.96 5.77
C TYR A 577 -8.95 16.66 5.86
N ARG A 578 -9.63 16.30 4.76
CA ARG A 578 -10.43 15.08 4.63
C ARG A 578 -9.66 13.94 3.98
N LEU A 579 -8.47 14.21 3.42
CA LEU A 579 -7.58 13.21 2.83
C LEU A 579 -7.52 11.92 3.65
N PRO A 580 -7.79 10.73 3.04
CA PRO A 580 -7.87 9.49 3.80
C PRO A 580 -6.54 8.99 4.37
N TYR A 581 -5.43 9.19 3.65
CA TYR A 581 -4.09 8.86 4.13
C TYR A 581 -3.08 9.94 3.83
N ILE A 582 -2.17 10.10 4.77
CA ILE A 582 -0.95 10.88 4.60
C ILE A 582 0.26 10.10 5.12
N THR A 583 1.43 10.51 4.64
CA THR A 583 2.72 10.11 5.24
C THR A 583 3.62 11.34 5.34
N ILE A 584 4.44 11.42 6.37
CA ILE A 584 5.61 12.30 6.37
C ILE A 584 6.79 11.50 5.82
N THR A 585 7.45 12.01 4.80
CA THR A 585 8.51 11.29 4.07
C THR A 585 9.79 12.11 4.02
N PRO A 586 10.63 12.05 5.06
CA PRO A 586 11.95 12.68 5.04
C PRO A 586 12.89 12.02 4.02
N VAL A 587 13.64 12.82 3.29
CA VAL A 587 14.86 12.36 2.61
C VAL A 587 16.02 12.32 3.60
N PHE A 588 16.82 11.27 3.53
CA PHE A 588 18.03 11.13 4.32
C PHE A 588 19.08 10.31 3.58
N SER A 589 20.31 10.33 4.05
CA SER A 589 21.39 9.53 3.49
C SER A 589 21.98 8.60 4.54
N VAL A 590 22.54 7.47 4.12
CA VAL A 590 23.22 6.53 5.01
C VAL A 590 24.65 6.30 4.51
N CYS A 591 25.60 6.54 5.40
CA CYS A 591 27.00 6.17 5.23
C CYS A 591 27.22 4.80 5.87
N GLU A 592 27.93 3.90 5.18
CA GLU A 592 28.24 2.57 5.72
C GLU A 592 29.06 2.62 7.02
N ASP A 593 29.93 3.62 7.17
CA ASP A 593 30.79 3.75 8.36
C ASP A 593 30.16 4.61 9.47
N HIS A 594 29.42 5.67 9.09
CA HIS A 594 28.95 6.71 10.01
C HIS A 594 27.43 6.72 10.22
N GLY A 595 26.70 5.86 9.52
CA GLY A 595 25.24 5.71 9.65
C GLY A 595 24.46 6.88 9.07
N TYR A 596 23.38 7.25 9.76
CA TYR A 596 22.37 8.21 9.31
C TYR A 596 22.91 9.63 9.13
N LEU A 597 22.56 10.28 8.02
CA LEU A 597 22.87 11.65 7.67
C LEU A 597 21.59 12.40 7.29
N LYS A 598 21.48 13.65 7.75
CA LYS A 598 20.31 14.50 7.53
C LYS A 598 20.26 14.98 6.07
N GLY A 599 19.13 14.73 5.41
CA GLY A 599 18.88 15.16 4.03
C GLY A 599 19.65 14.37 2.98
N GLU A 600 19.57 14.85 1.74
CA GLU A 600 20.32 14.30 0.62
C GLU A 600 21.79 14.76 0.68
N GLN A 601 22.69 13.80 0.85
CA GLN A 601 24.13 14.02 1.05
C GLN A 601 24.89 12.99 0.22
N PRO A 602 25.17 13.24 -1.08
CA PRO A 602 25.80 12.24 -1.96
C PRO A 602 27.14 11.68 -1.45
N TYR A 603 27.85 12.46 -0.63
CA TYR A 603 29.09 12.09 0.03
C TYR A 603 28.98 12.34 1.54
N CYS A 604 29.54 11.44 2.34
CA CYS A 604 29.55 11.58 3.79
C CYS A 604 30.44 12.77 4.19
N PRO A 605 29.96 13.71 5.03
CA PRO A 605 30.77 14.85 5.46
C PRO A 605 32.01 14.44 6.26
N THR A 606 31.99 13.25 6.87
CA THR A 606 33.07 12.76 7.74
C THR A 606 34.13 11.94 7.01
N CYS A 607 33.77 10.93 6.20
CA CYS A 607 34.73 10.11 5.44
C CYS A 607 34.79 10.39 3.93
N GLN A 608 33.94 11.25 3.38
CA GLN A 608 33.86 11.55 1.96
C GLN A 608 33.54 10.36 1.03
N LYS A 609 33.19 9.19 1.61
CA LYS A 609 32.67 8.06 0.83
C LYS A 609 31.27 8.37 0.31
N GLN A 610 30.93 7.76 -0.81
CA GLN A 610 29.58 7.82 -1.37
C GLN A 610 28.56 7.26 -0.37
N THR A 611 27.41 7.93 -0.26
CA THR A 611 26.31 7.49 0.60
C THR A 611 25.19 6.85 -0.22
N MET A 612 24.28 6.18 0.48
CA MET A 612 22.99 5.80 -0.07
C MET A 612 21.95 6.84 0.31
N VAL A 613 21.36 7.52 -0.67
CA VAL A 613 20.21 8.41 -0.45
C VAL A 613 18.94 7.56 -0.38
N TRP A 614 18.18 7.69 0.70
CA TRP A 614 16.95 6.96 0.98
C TRP A 614 15.74 7.89 0.99
N THR A 615 14.66 7.42 0.37
CA THR A 615 13.34 8.05 0.42
C THR A 615 12.27 7.00 0.07
N ARG A 616 10.98 7.38 0.10
CA ARG A 616 9.93 6.50 -0.42
C ARG A 616 9.89 6.59 -1.94
N VAL A 617 9.90 5.43 -2.62
CA VAL A 617 9.74 5.40 -4.08
C VAL A 617 8.34 5.83 -4.44
N MET A 618 7.34 5.10 -3.92
CA MET A 618 5.90 5.33 -4.08
C MET A 618 5.10 4.84 -2.86
N GLY A 619 5.77 4.44 -1.79
CA GLY A 619 5.07 3.93 -0.60
C GLY A 619 5.91 3.11 0.37
N TYR A 620 7.13 2.76 0.00
CA TYR A 620 8.06 2.09 0.89
C TYR A 620 9.46 2.64 0.65
N HIS A 621 10.32 2.55 1.65
CA HIS A 621 11.66 3.11 1.61
C HIS A 621 12.60 2.22 0.80
N ARG A 622 13.29 2.82 -0.17
CA ARG A 622 14.41 2.22 -0.90
C ARG A 622 15.48 3.27 -1.19
N PRO A 623 16.73 2.85 -1.44
CA PRO A 623 17.75 3.75 -1.96
C PRO A 623 17.35 4.28 -3.34
N VAL A 624 17.57 5.57 -3.61
CA VAL A 624 17.34 6.20 -4.93
C VAL A 624 18.12 5.48 -6.03
N ALA A 625 19.25 4.86 -5.69
CA ALA A 625 20.05 4.05 -6.60
C ALA A 625 19.24 2.89 -7.22
N SER A 626 18.31 2.28 -6.46
CA SER A 626 17.45 1.16 -6.86
C SER A 626 16.25 1.58 -7.70
N PHE A 627 15.99 2.88 -7.87
CA PHE A 627 14.81 3.37 -8.58
C PHE A 627 14.95 3.13 -10.10
N ASN A 628 13.82 2.91 -10.78
CA ASN A 628 13.77 2.95 -12.24
C ASN A 628 14.05 4.37 -12.77
N LEU A 629 14.32 4.48 -14.08
CA LEU A 629 14.68 5.74 -14.74
C LEU A 629 13.63 6.84 -14.56
N GLY A 630 12.34 6.49 -14.68
CA GLY A 630 11.25 7.46 -14.47
C GLY A 630 11.19 7.95 -13.03
N LYS A 631 11.36 7.07 -12.05
CA LYS A 631 11.41 7.45 -10.62
C LYS A 631 12.66 8.23 -10.24
N LYS A 632 13.79 8.00 -10.92
CA LYS A 632 14.97 8.88 -10.81
C LYS A 632 14.69 10.27 -11.38
N GLY A 633 13.99 10.35 -12.51
CA GLY A 633 13.49 11.62 -13.05
C GLY A 633 12.58 12.35 -12.08
N GLU A 634 11.59 11.64 -11.53
CA GLU A 634 10.65 12.16 -10.55
C GLU A 634 11.35 12.66 -9.28
N HIS A 635 12.33 11.93 -8.76
CA HIS A 635 13.14 12.37 -7.60
C HIS A 635 13.96 13.63 -7.93
N SER A 636 14.58 13.67 -9.11
CA SER A 636 15.46 14.78 -9.52
C SER A 636 14.71 16.09 -9.76
N GLU A 637 13.47 16.01 -10.27
CA GLU A 637 12.61 17.17 -10.51
C GLU A 637 11.89 17.64 -9.23
N ARG A 638 11.86 16.82 -8.18
CA ARG A 638 11.06 17.08 -6.99
C ARG A 638 11.55 18.31 -6.22
N LEU A 639 10.64 19.26 -6.07
CA LEU A 639 10.76 20.30 -5.07
C LEU A 639 10.24 19.74 -3.74
N HIS A 640 11.15 19.51 -2.80
CA HIS A 640 10.81 18.93 -1.51
C HIS A 640 10.17 19.95 -0.59
N PHE A 641 9.20 19.50 0.21
CA PHE A 641 8.55 20.34 1.22
C PHE A 641 9.52 20.71 2.33
N LYS A 642 9.38 21.92 2.86
CA LYS A 642 10.19 22.43 3.97
C LYS A 642 9.35 22.65 5.22
N GLU A 643 9.94 22.39 6.38
CA GLU A 643 9.28 22.60 7.69
C GLU A 643 9.02 24.09 8.00
N ASP A 644 9.73 25.01 7.35
CA ASP A 644 9.63 26.46 7.53
C ASP A 644 8.92 27.18 6.37
N ALA A 645 8.24 26.45 5.47
CA ALA A 645 7.50 27.05 4.36
C ALA A 645 6.38 28.00 4.85
N CYS A 646 6.10 29.06 4.09
CA CYS A 646 5.25 30.17 4.54
C CYS A 646 3.83 29.76 4.97
N GLY A 647 3.23 28.73 4.36
CA GLY A 647 1.90 28.21 4.72
C GLY A 647 1.87 27.28 5.93
N LEU A 648 2.98 27.10 6.66
CA LEU A 648 3.02 26.42 7.97
C LEU A 648 2.80 27.43 9.12
N PRO A 649 1.55 27.67 9.57
CA PRO A 649 1.27 28.57 10.69
C PRO A 649 1.84 28.07 12.04
N LEU A 650 2.25 26.80 12.12
CA LEU A 650 2.67 26.14 13.36
C LEU A 650 4.05 26.57 13.87
N PHE A 651 4.91 27.12 13.01
CA PHE A 651 6.30 27.44 13.36
C PHE A 651 6.57 28.95 13.45
N ASN A 652 5.71 29.77 12.82
CA ASN A 652 5.83 31.22 12.80
C ASN A 652 5.41 31.94 14.12
N GLN A 653 4.94 31.21 15.14
CA GLN A 653 4.55 31.83 16.42
C GLN A 653 5.71 32.05 17.41
N SER A 654 6.92 31.56 17.13
CA SER A 654 8.05 31.64 18.08
C SER A 654 9.21 32.58 17.71
N GLN A 655 9.19 33.24 16.54
CA GLN A 655 10.29 34.13 16.13
C GLN A 655 9.94 35.64 16.06
N ARG A 656 8.74 36.07 16.47
CA ARG A 656 8.36 37.51 16.49
C ARG A 656 8.59 38.23 17.82
N HIS A 657 9.25 37.61 18.79
CA HIS A 657 9.69 38.27 20.01
C HIS A 657 11.19 38.03 20.19
N TYR A 658 12.01 38.97 19.72
CA TYR A 658 13.27 39.45 20.31
C TYR A 658 14.09 40.20 19.25
N THR A 659 13.63 41.39 18.87
CA THR A 659 14.51 42.50 18.47
C THR A 659 13.79 43.80 18.81
N LYS A 660 13.82 44.15 20.10
CA LYS A 660 13.83 45.54 20.55
C LYS A 660 15.18 45.75 21.25
N THR A 661 16.12 46.31 20.52
CA THR A 661 17.04 47.37 20.97
C THR A 661 17.72 47.95 19.76
#